data_AF-A0AAN6YAK9-F1
#
_entry.id   AF-A0AAN6YAK9-F1
#
_cell.length_a   1.000
_cell.length_b   1.000
_cell.length_c   1.000
_cell.angle_alpha   90.00
_cell.angle_beta   90.00
_cell.angle_gamma   90.00
#
_symmetry.space_group_name_H-M   'P 1'
#
loop_
_entity.id
_entity.type
_entity.pdbx_description
1 polymer ?
#
loop_
_entity_poly.entity_id
_entity_poly.type
_entity_poly.pdbx_seq_one_letter_code
_entity_poly.pdbx_strand_id
1 'polypeptide(L)'
;MSSLRSQSLNFRNFTVTFPGEHIVLVTLTNTRKLNCIDKATSKEIGAIWDQLDHDETLWVGIITGTGRAFCTGADLHEWNKMNQTGVVNSMAPPGLAGLPRRSGKKPIIAAVNGLCMGGGFEMVANCDVVLASTAAKFSLPEGKRGIVPVAGCLPRLTRTMGLQRTMDLVLTGREVDAKTLHSWGVVSRLVDEGQDVGVEAVKVAHEMCRNSPDALVVGRIGVRMSWEDGSVEGAVTALENEWYPRLMAGQNFQEGIQAFVEKRPTKWVDSKLSKASETQAVTAGDEKKDLAAADVAAVNNGSDVSQHGDSDRSDENLQEGVRAVEAVTLSWSKKTLALVFFNIWMLYLCNAFMSSIVYNLVPYVASFYESHSELNIIYIVSDVMTASVFIPLSKVLDVWGRPQGFLLMATLITLGIVLMAACTNYAMFCAAYVFYNVGFMGVTFCIDVITADASKVKNRGLAYAFTSSPYMITAFAGSKAAEGWWPDNWRWGIGMFAILFPVVAAPLFFILLAALRRAKEQGLMVKEDNGRTMMQSLWHYFVQFDAPGVFLFSAGLIVFLLPFNLAYRAEKGWESGHIIAMLVVGFFILVGFGLYETFVAPVPMLNLKMLTNRTIIGTCLMNATYQIGYYCWANYFTSFLQVVNNVTMAEAGYISSTFGVVSGFLLFIVGYSIHKTGYFKWLLYIAVPIYLLGQGLMIYFRTASFAPGYLIMCQVFTSIGGAIFIIVQQVAVLAAVDHQRVAAVLGLLFVIGSTGGAIGSTVSGAIWSNTFSPALERYLPEDALENLTTIAYDLQTQLSYEVGSATRIAIQEAYSYAQTRMVAAGTGVMALTIVWTLMIRNINVAKVNNTKGTLF
;
A
#
# COMPACT_ATOMS: atom_id res chain seq x y z
N MET A 1 -35.44 -26.79 19.86
CA MET A 1 -35.99 -25.95 20.94
C MET A 1 -37.49 -25.83 20.72
N SER A 2 -38.30 -25.72 21.77
CA SER A 2 -39.73 -25.41 21.63
C SER A 2 -39.89 -24.01 21.02
N SER A 3 -40.77 -23.87 20.03
CA SER A 3 -41.09 -22.57 19.43
C SER A 3 -41.48 -21.56 20.51
N LEU A 4 -41.12 -20.29 20.33
CA LEU A 4 -41.51 -19.20 21.23
C LEU A 4 -43.04 -19.12 21.39
N ARG A 5 -43.79 -19.54 20.37
CA ARG A 5 -45.26 -19.56 20.37
C ARG A 5 -45.86 -20.56 21.36
N SER A 6 -45.15 -21.65 21.68
CA SER A 6 -45.66 -22.68 22.58
C SER A 6 -45.28 -22.45 24.04
N GLN A 7 -44.52 -21.38 24.32
CA GLN A 7 -44.09 -21.02 25.68
C GLN A 7 -45.15 -20.15 26.37
N SER A 8 -45.29 -20.33 27.69
CA SER A 8 -46.07 -19.42 28.52
C SER A 8 -45.25 -18.16 28.78
N LEU A 9 -45.61 -17.06 28.12
CA LEU A 9 -44.88 -15.79 28.16
C LEU A 9 -45.64 -14.77 29.04
N ASN A 10 -45.30 -14.70 30.33
CA ASN A 10 -45.87 -13.74 31.27
C ASN A 10 -44.79 -12.77 31.76
N PHE A 11 -44.82 -11.54 31.27
CA PHE A 11 -43.90 -10.47 31.66
C PHE A 11 -44.64 -9.31 32.31
N ARG A 12 -43.95 -8.59 33.20
CA ARG A 12 -44.56 -7.52 33.99
C ARG A 12 -44.76 -6.22 33.20
N ASN A 13 -43.77 -5.86 32.39
CA ASN A 13 -43.64 -4.52 31.80
C ASN A 13 -43.77 -4.49 30.28
N PHE A 14 -44.00 -5.65 29.66
CA PHE A 14 -44.24 -5.79 28.22
C PHE A 14 -45.09 -7.05 27.96
N THR A 15 -45.62 -7.16 26.75
CA THR A 15 -46.31 -8.37 26.27
C THR A 15 -45.68 -8.84 24.97
N VAL A 16 -45.80 -10.14 24.71
CA VAL A 16 -45.36 -10.77 23.45
C VAL A 16 -46.58 -11.40 22.80
N THR A 17 -46.87 -11.02 21.57
CA THR A 17 -47.98 -11.57 20.77
C THR A 17 -47.50 -11.98 19.39
N PHE A 18 -48.33 -12.73 18.67
CA PHE A 18 -48.01 -13.28 17.36
C PHE A 18 -49.08 -12.93 16.32
N PRO A 19 -49.10 -11.70 15.81
CA PRO A 19 -50.18 -11.20 14.94
C PRO A 19 -50.22 -11.86 13.55
N GLY A 20 -49.21 -12.64 13.19
CA GLY A 20 -49.17 -13.49 12.00
C GLY A 20 -48.36 -14.75 12.25
N GLU A 21 -48.35 -15.69 11.31
CA GLU A 21 -47.70 -17.02 11.46
C GLU A 21 -46.18 -16.96 11.69
N HIS A 22 -45.51 -15.96 11.08
CA HIS A 22 -44.05 -15.81 11.17
C HIS A 22 -43.61 -14.53 11.89
N ILE A 23 -44.52 -13.87 12.60
CA ILE A 23 -44.29 -12.54 13.19
C ILE A 23 -44.37 -12.61 14.71
N VAL A 24 -43.38 -12.03 15.39
CA VAL A 24 -43.43 -11.78 16.85
C VAL A 24 -43.50 -10.28 17.11
N LEU A 25 -44.41 -9.87 18.00
CA LEU A 25 -44.63 -8.48 18.39
C LEU A 25 -44.38 -8.31 19.89
N VAL A 26 -43.38 -7.51 20.24
CA VAL A 26 -43.09 -7.08 21.61
C VAL A 26 -43.71 -5.71 21.84
N THR A 27 -44.63 -5.61 22.80
CA THR A 27 -45.30 -4.35 23.15
C THR A 27 -44.92 -3.91 24.56
N LEU A 28 -44.29 -2.75 24.71
CA LEU A 28 -43.97 -2.18 26.02
C LEU A 28 -45.25 -1.61 26.66
N THR A 29 -45.56 -2.02 27.88
CA THR A 29 -46.85 -1.73 28.55
C THR A 29 -46.70 -0.92 29.85
N ASN A 30 -45.49 -0.53 30.24
CA ASN A 30 -45.23 0.26 31.45
C ASN A 30 -45.55 1.77 31.27
N THR A 31 -46.80 2.07 30.96
CA THR A 31 -47.27 3.43 30.63
C THR A 31 -47.10 4.44 31.77
N ARG A 32 -47.17 3.97 33.03
CA ARG A 32 -46.98 4.79 34.24
C ARG A 32 -45.59 5.44 34.31
N LYS A 33 -44.59 4.81 33.70
CA LYS A 33 -43.21 5.32 33.62
C LYS A 33 -42.78 5.59 32.18
N LEU A 34 -43.72 5.92 31.29
CA LEU A 34 -43.44 6.23 29.88
C LEU A 34 -42.63 5.12 29.17
N ASN A 35 -42.89 3.86 29.54
CA ASN A 35 -42.22 2.68 29.01
C ASN A 35 -40.69 2.70 29.20
N CYS A 36 -40.17 3.32 30.28
CA CYS A 36 -38.77 3.14 30.64
C CYS A 36 -38.48 1.68 31.03
N ILE A 37 -37.25 1.23 30.77
CA ILE A 37 -36.85 -0.17 30.87
C ILE A 37 -35.83 -0.33 32.00
N ASP A 38 -36.19 -1.12 33.01
CA ASP A 38 -35.27 -1.56 34.07
C ASP A 38 -34.40 -2.75 33.59
N LYS A 39 -33.36 -3.09 34.34
CA LYS A 39 -32.43 -4.17 33.98
C LYS A 39 -33.10 -5.53 33.78
N ALA A 40 -34.07 -5.88 34.63
CA ALA A 40 -34.76 -7.17 34.55
C ALA A 40 -35.55 -7.26 33.25
N THR A 41 -36.38 -6.24 32.98
CA THR A 41 -37.15 -6.11 31.75
C THR A 41 -36.24 -6.09 30.52
N SER A 42 -35.11 -5.38 30.59
CA SER A 42 -34.12 -5.33 29.51
C SER A 42 -33.58 -6.72 29.16
N LYS A 43 -33.30 -7.55 30.17
CA LYS A 43 -32.78 -8.91 29.98
C LYS A 43 -33.86 -9.84 29.41
N GLU A 44 -35.09 -9.72 29.90
CA GLU A 44 -36.24 -10.49 29.42
C GLU A 44 -36.53 -10.20 27.94
N ILE A 45 -36.56 -8.94 27.53
CA ILE A 45 -36.74 -8.56 26.12
C ILE A 45 -35.57 -9.05 25.26
N GLY A 46 -34.33 -8.95 25.76
CA GLY A 46 -33.16 -9.49 25.08
C GLY A 46 -33.29 -10.99 24.77
N ALA A 47 -33.77 -11.77 25.73
CA ALA A 47 -34.01 -13.20 25.55
C ALA A 47 -35.06 -13.50 24.47
N ILE A 48 -36.08 -12.65 24.32
CA ILE A 48 -37.06 -12.78 23.23
C ILE A 48 -36.39 -12.60 21.86
N TRP A 49 -35.46 -11.66 21.72
CA TRP A 49 -34.72 -11.48 20.46
C TRP A 49 -33.78 -12.64 20.16
N ASP A 50 -33.11 -13.17 21.18
CA ASP A 50 -32.28 -14.36 21.02
C ASP A 50 -33.15 -15.55 20.59
N GLN A 51 -34.31 -15.76 21.22
CA GLN A 51 -35.26 -16.81 20.84
C GLN A 51 -35.82 -16.60 19.43
N LEU A 52 -36.13 -15.37 19.02
CA LEU A 52 -36.51 -15.04 17.66
C LEU A 52 -35.45 -15.54 16.66
N ASP A 53 -34.15 -15.30 16.92
CA ASP A 53 -33.09 -15.76 16.01
C ASP A 53 -32.95 -17.29 15.95
N HIS A 54 -33.33 -18.01 17.01
CA HIS A 54 -33.26 -19.48 17.08
C HIS A 54 -34.53 -20.20 16.60
N ASP A 55 -35.71 -19.59 16.72
CA ASP A 55 -36.99 -20.19 16.31
C ASP A 55 -37.21 -20.03 14.80
N GLU A 56 -36.93 -21.08 14.02
CA GLU A 56 -37.04 -21.10 12.56
C GLU A 56 -38.42 -20.67 12.04
N THR A 57 -39.49 -20.90 12.82
CA THR A 57 -40.88 -20.58 12.46
C THR A 57 -41.18 -19.07 12.48
N LEU A 58 -40.33 -18.26 13.11
CA LEU A 58 -40.49 -16.80 13.21
C LEU A 58 -39.48 -16.11 12.31
N TRP A 59 -39.90 -15.15 11.48
CA TRP A 59 -39.06 -14.51 10.47
C TRP A 59 -38.84 -13.02 10.73
N VAL A 60 -39.82 -12.33 11.33
CA VAL A 60 -39.78 -10.88 11.55
C VAL A 60 -40.16 -10.54 12.98
N GLY A 61 -39.37 -9.68 13.63
CA GLY A 61 -39.70 -9.09 14.93
C GLY A 61 -40.26 -7.68 14.80
N ILE A 62 -41.19 -7.31 15.67
CA ILE A 62 -41.71 -5.95 15.80
C ILE A 62 -41.57 -5.53 17.26
N ILE A 63 -41.17 -4.29 17.51
CA ILE A 63 -41.26 -3.66 18.82
C ILE A 63 -42.08 -2.36 18.76
N THR A 64 -43.01 -2.20 19.69
CA THR A 64 -43.85 -0.99 19.85
C THR A 64 -44.07 -0.65 21.33
N GLY A 65 -44.66 0.51 21.61
CA GLY A 65 -45.09 0.90 22.95
C GLY A 65 -46.60 1.15 23.02
N THR A 66 -47.16 1.05 24.22
CA THR A 66 -48.54 1.48 24.50
C THR A 66 -48.57 2.87 25.13
N GLY A 67 -49.64 3.63 24.86
CA GLY A 67 -49.87 4.95 25.44
C GLY A 67 -49.07 6.06 24.77
N ARG A 68 -48.67 7.07 25.55
CA ARG A 68 -48.03 8.31 25.04
C ARG A 68 -46.56 8.18 24.64
N ALA A 69 -45.92 7.06 24.97
CA ALA A 69 -44.49 6.85 24.76
C ALA A 69 -44.26 5.53 24.02
N PHE A 70 -43.26 5.53 23.15
CA PHE A 70 -42.64 4.29 22.70
C PHE A 70 -41.74 3.76 23.82
N CYS A 71 -40.69 4.51 24.15
CA CYS A 71 -39.74 4.21 25.22
C CYS A 71 -38.90 5.45 25.54
N THR A 72 -38.78 5.83 26.81
CA THR A 72 -37.93 6.94 27.26
C THR A 72 -36.53 6.53 27.72
N GLY A 73 -36.14 5.28 27.47
CA GLY A 73 -34.81 4.75 27.79
C GLY A 73 -34.76 3.98 29.11
N ALA A 74 -33.57 3.92 29.72
CA ALA A 74 -33.34 3.18 30.95
C ALA A 74 -34.04 3.82 32.17
N ASP A 75 -34.43 3.02 33.17
CA ASP A 75 -34.97 3.53 34.43
C ASP A 75 -33.87 4.25 35.25
N LEU A 76 -33.83 5.58 35.16
CA LEU A 76 -32.85 6.39 35.87
C LEU A 76 -32.98 6.34 37.40
N HIS A 77 -34.15 5.95 37.94
CA HIS A 77 -34.27 5.72 39.39
C HIS A 77 -33.49 4.46 39.81
N GLU A 78 -33.47 3.43 38.97
CA GLU A 78 -32.64 2.24 39.19
C GLU A 78 -31.15 2.60 39.13
N TRP A 79 -30.73 3.42 38.16
CA TRP A 79 -29.35 3.88 38.05
C TRP A 79 -28.92 4.71 39.25
N ASN A 80 -29.78 5.60 39.75
CA ASN A 80 -29.49 6.38 40.94
C ASN A 80 -29.25 5.48 42.17
N LYS A 81 -30.08 4.44 42.36
CA LYS A 81 -29.89 3.46 43.43
C LYS A 81 -28.57 2.69 43.28
N MET A 82 -28.20 2.31 42.07
CA MET A 82 -26.93 1.63 41.80
C MET A 82 -25.72 2.54 42.07
N ASN A 83 -25.80 3.81 41.69
CA ASN A 83 -24.74 4.79 41.97
C ASN A 83 -24.54 4.96 43.48
N GLN A 84 -25.62 4.97 44.27
CA GLN A 84 -25.56 5.03 45.74
C GLN A 84 -24.84 3.81 46.37
N THR A 85 -24.84 2.66 45.68
CA THR A 85 -24.16 1.44 46.13
C THR A 85 -22.81 1.21 45.44
N GLY A 86 -22.31 2.19 44.68
CA GLY A 86 -21.03 2.11 43.95
C GLY A 86 -21.06 1.18 42.72
N VAL A 87 -22.23 0.72 42.29
CA VAL A 87 -22.38 -0.15 41.13
C VAL A 87 -22.58 0.68 39.87
N VAL A 88 -21.66 0.58 38.91
CA VAL A 88 -21.78 1.24 37.60
C VAL A 88 -22.62 0.40 36.65
N ASN A 89 -23.50 1.02 35.87
CA ASN A 89 -24.26 0.29 34.87
C ASN A 89 -23.37 -0.17 33.71
N SER A 90 -23.48 -1.45 33.35
CA SER A 90 -22.72 -2.01 32.23
C SER A 90 -23.30 -1.53 30.91
N MET A 91 -22.44 -0.95 30.08
CA MET A 91 -22.71 -0.65 28.68
C MET A 91 -22.15 -1.74 27.77
N ALA A 92 -22.11 -2.99 28.22
CA ALA A 92 -21.72 -4.13 27.38
C ALA A 92 -22.80 -4.43 26.32
N PRO A 93 -22.44 -5.00 25.14
CA PRO A 93 -23.42 -5.49 24.19
C PRO A 93 -24.36 -6.52 24.86
N PRO A 94 -25.62 -6.65 24.42
CA PRO A 94 -26.27 -5.94 23.30
C PRO A 94 -26.89 -4.56 23.64
N GLY A 95 -26.81 -4.10 24.89
CA GLY A 95 -27.39 -2.83 25.35
C GLY A 95 -28.85 -2.93 25.84
N LEU A 96 -29.51 -1.78 26.03
CA LEU A 96 -30.89 -1.71 26.56
C LEU A 96 -31.86 -2.51 25.68
N ALA A 97 -32.67 -3.37 26.31
CA ALA A 97 -33.62 -4.28 25.65
C ALA A 97 -33.00 -5.16 24.54
N GLY A 98 -31.67 -5.31 24.56
CA GLY A 98 -30.92 -6.12 23.61
C GLY A 98 -30.92 -5.65 22.15
N LEU A 99 -31.28 -4.39 21.86
CA LEU A 99 -31.33 -3.87 20.49
C LEU A 99 -30.18 -2.95 20.06
N PRO A 100 -29.65 -2.01 20.87
CA PRO A 100 -28.69 -1.01 20.41
C PRO A 100 -27.44 -1.55 19.71
N ARG A 101 -26.97 -2.74 20.08
CA ARG A 101 -25.87 -3.46 19.41
C ARG A 101 -26.24 -4.90 19.06
N ARG A 102 -27.52 -5.17 18.78
CA ARG A 102 -27.94 -6.49 18.31
C ARG A 102 -27.27 -6.85 16.99
N SER A 103 -26.67 -8.03 16.95
CA SER A 103 -26.03 -8.63 15.76
C SER A 103 -26.80 -9.86 15.24
N GLY A 104 -28.03 -10.10 15.71
CA GLY A 104 -28.91 -11.19 15.27
C GLY A 104 -29.19 -11.19 13.77
N LYS A 105 -29.73 -12.30 13.23
CA LYS A 105 -29.86 -12.53 11.78
C LYS A 105 -31.20 -12.06 11.21
N LYS A 106 -32.26 -12.07 12.01
CA LYS A 106 -33.63 -11.72 11.56
C LYS A 106 -33.93 -10.21 11.67
N PRO A 107 -34.72 -9.65 10.72
CA PRO A 107 -35.10 -8.25 10.72
C PRO A 107 -36.00 -7.86 11.89
N ILE A 108 -35.82 -6.63 12.38
CA ILE A 108 -36.66 -6.02 13.42
C ILE A 108 -37.22 -4.68 12.94
N ILE A 109 -38.54 -4.54 13.06
CA ILE A 109 -39.28 -3.31 12.79
C ILE A 109 -39.53 -2.57 14.11
N ALA A 110 -39.14 -1.30 14.17
CA ALA A 110 -39.56 -0.40 15.25
C ALA A 110 -40.83 0.35 14.83
N ALA A 111 -41.88 0.24 15.63
CA ALA A 111 -43.14 0.96 15.45
C ALA A 111 -43.26 2.02 16.56
N VAL A 112 -42.87 3.25 16.26
CA VAL A 112 -42.76 4.34 17.24
C VAL A 112 -44.08 5.09 17.36
N ASN A 113 -44.85 4.76 18.40
CA ASN A 113 -46.19 5.32 18.65
C ASN A 113 -46.19 6.69 19.33
N GLY A 114 -45.07 7.13 19.91
CA GLY A 114 -45.02 8.36 20.70
C GLY A 114 -43.60 8.77 21.08
N LEU A 115 -43.41 9.26 22.31
CA LEU A 115 -42.10 9.69 22.81
C LEU A 115 -41.04 8.58 22.70
N CYS A 116 -39.93 8.86 22.01
CA CYS A 116 -38.81 7.96 21.81
C CYS A 116 -37.52 8.67 22.24
N MET A 117 -37.05 8.41 23.46
CA MET A 117 -35.97 9.20 24.05
C MET A 117 -34.83 8.33 24.55
N GLY A 118 -33.63 8.87 24.41
CA GLY A 118 -32.40 8.31 24.93
C GLY A 118 -32.18 6.86 24.52
N GLY A 119 -32.06 5.95 25.49
CA GLY A 119 -31.95 4.51 25.22
C GLY A 119 -33.05 3.92 24.33
N GLY A 120 -34.27 4.49 24.34
CA GLY A 120 -35.34 4.10 23.42
C GLY A 120 -35.01 4.48 21.97
N PHE A 121 -34.40 5.65 21.76
CA PHE A 121 -33.92 6.06 20.44
C PHE A 121 -32.67 5.27 20.02
N GLU A 122 -31.82 4.87 20.97
CA GLU A 122 -30.70 3.95 20.69
C GLU A 122 -31.17 2.60 20.17
N MET A 123 -32.28 2.07 20.70
CA MET A 123 -32.90 0.84 20.18
C MET A 123 -33.35 1.04 18.72
N VAL A 124 -34.09 2.11 18.44
CA VAL A 124 -34.63 2.42 17.11
C VAL A 124 -33.51 2.61 16.07
N ALA A 125 -32.41 3.28 16.45
CA ALA A 125 -31.29 3.55 15.55
C ALA A 125 -30.59 2.28 15.03
N ASN A 126 -30.80 1.12 15.66
CA ASN A 126 -30.30 -0.17 15.19
C ASN A 126 -31.40 -1.09 14.64
N CYS A 127 -32.66 -0.67 14.57
CA CYS A 127 -33.72 -1.44 13.91
C CYS A 127 -33.58 -1.35 12.38
N ASP A 128 -34.11 -2.33 11.65
CA ASP A 128 -33.95 -2.44 10.19
C ASP A 128 -34.97 -1.59 9.42
N VAL A 129 -36.18 -1.44 9.98
CA VAL A 129 -37.24 -0.58 9.44
C VAL A 129 -37.85 0.19 10.59
N VAL A 130 -38.06 1.50 10.41
CA VAL A 130 -38.62 2.39 11.43
C VAL A 130 -39.88 3.04 10.90
N LEU A 131 -41.02 2.66 11.46
CA LEU A 131 -42.29 3.34 11.28
C LEU A 131 -42.52 4.27 12.47
N ALA A 132 -43.03 5.46 12.22
CA ALA A 132 -43.35 6.39 13.29
C ALA A 132 -44.70 7.08 13.06
N SER A 133 -45.47 7.24 14.14
CA SER A 133 -46.60 8.16 14.14
C SER A 133 -46.10 9.57 13.83
N THR A 134 -46.84 10.33 13.04
CA THR A 134 -46.54 11.75 12.78
C THR A 134 -46.52 12.61 14.04
N ALA A 135 -47.16 12.15 15.13
CA ALA A 135 -47.13 12.79 16.45
C ALA A 135 -45.90 12.41 17.30
N ALA A 136 -45.08 11.43 16.87
CA ALA A 136 -43.93 10.98 17.64
C ALA A 136 -42.81 12.04 17.73
N LYS A 137 -42.16 12.08 18.90
CA LYS A 137 -41.02 12.96 19.19
C LYS A 137 -39.81 12.14 19.59
N PHE A 138 -38.67 12.49 19.05
CA PHE A 138 -37.40 11.82 19.27
C PHE A 138 -36.40 12.77 19.95
N SER A 139 -35.53 12.25 20.81
CA SER A 139 -34.49 13.04 21.47
C SER A 139 -33.35 12.17 22.00
N LEU A 140 -32.14 12.74 22.08
CA LEU A 140 -31.00 12.20 22.84
C LEU A 140 -30.73 13.08 24.08
N PRO A 141 -31.59 13.01 25.12
CA PRO A 141 -31.55 13.87 26.29
C PRO A 141 -30.34 13.67 27.22
N GLU A 142 -29.49 12.69 26.96
CA GLU A 142 -28.43 12.19 27.84
C GLU A 142 -27.48 13.28 28.35
N GLY A 143 -27.04 14.20 27.47
CA GLY A 143 -26.12 15.27 27.86
C GLY A 143 -26.67 16.16 28.97
N LYS A 144 -28.00 16.38 29.01
CA LYS A 144 -28.68 17.13 30.07
C LYS A 144 -28.72 16.39 31.41
N ARG A 145 -28.41 15.09 31.44
CA ARG A 145 -28.38 14.23 32.63
C ARG A 145 -26.94 13.80 32.99
N GLY A 146 -25.92 14.40 32.36
CA GLY A 146 -24.52 14.05 32.60
C GLY A 146 -24.12 12.66 32.08
N ILE A 147 -24.87 12.10 31.14
CA ILE A 147 -24.60 10.80 30.51
C ILE A 147 -24.48 10.97 28.99
N VAL A 148 -24.12 9.91 28.26
CA VAL A 148 -23.95 9.92 26.80
C VAL A 148 -24.52 8.61 26.23
N PRO A 149 -25.20 8.60 25.07
CA PRO A 149 -25.80 7.39 24.49
C PRO A 149 -24.73 6.54 23.79
N VAL A 150 -23.88 5.91 24.61
CA VAL A 150 -22.70 5.14 24.17
C VAL A 150 -23.05 3.70 23.74
N ALA A 151 -24.32 3.28 23.84
CA ALA A 151 -24.71 1.91 23.54
C ALA A 151 -24.75 1.61 22.04
N GLY A 152 -24.54 2.61 21.18
CA GLY A 152 -24.19 2.43 19.77
C GLY A 152 -24.90 3.35 18.79
N CYS A 153 -25.75 4.28 19.25
CA CYS A 153 -26.47 5.17 18.35
C CYS A 153 -25.58 6.24 17.70
N LEU A 154 -24.53 6.73 18.39
CA LEU A 154 -23.67 7.82 17.90
C LEU A 154 -23.07 7.53 16.51
N PRO A 155 -22.35 6.41 16.29
CA PRO A 155 -21.79 6.11 14.97
C PRO A 155 -22.89 5.84 13.92
N ARG A 156 -24.01 5.23 14.33
CA ARG A 156 -25.13 4.87 13.44
C ARG A 156 -25.83 6.10 12.89
N LEU A 157 -26.25 7.00 13.78
CA LEU A 157 -26.88 8.25 13.39
C LEU A 157 -25.93 9.13 12.57
N THR A 158 -24.63 9.16 12.90
CA THR A 158 -23.63 9.89 12.10
C THR A 158 -23.57 9.39 10.66
N ARG A 159 -23.69 8.07 10.44
CA ARG A 159 -23.74 7.48 9.09
C ARG A 159 -25.08 7.69 8.39
N THR A 160 -26.20 7.67 9.11
CA THR A 160 -27.55 7.82 8.53
C THR A 160 -27.88 9.27 8.19
N MET A 161 -27.70 10.21 9.12
CA MET A 161 -28.10 11.60 8.94
C MET A 161 -26.94 12.60 8.85
N GLY A 162 -25.69 12.12 8.91
CA GLY A 162 -24.49 12.96 8.82
C GLY A 162 -24.07 13.59 10.15
N LEU A 163 -22.85 14.15 10.15
CA LEU A 163 -22.21 14.69 11.36
C LEU A 163 -23.00 15.82 12.01
N GLN A 164 -23.37 16.85 11.26
CA GLN A 164 -23.92 18.09 11.84
C GLN A 164 -25.26 17.88 12.53
N ARG A 165 -26.17 17.10 11.91
CA ARG A 165 -27.48 16.78 12.48
C ARG A 165 -27.34 15.90 13.72
N THR A 166 -26.41 14.95 13.69
CA THR A 166 -26.13 14.09 14.84
C THR A 166 -25.56 14.90 16.01
N MET A 167 -24.60 15.79 15.74
CA MET A 167 -24.00 16.65 16.76
C MET A 167 -25.03 17.59 17.39
N ASP A 168 -25.91 18.19 16.59
CA ASP A 168 -27.01 19.03 17.10
C ASP A 168 -27.91 18.24 18.07
N LEU A 169 -28.38 17.05 17.69
CA LEU A 169 -29.22 16.21 18.58
C LEU A 169 -28.48 15.77 19.85
N VAL A 170 -27.23 15.33 19.73
CA VAL A 170 -26.44 14.78 20.85
C VAL A 170 -26.03 15.87 21.84
N LEU A 171 -25.57 17.02 21.34
CA LEU A 171 -25.03 18.08 22.20
C LEU A 171 -26.14 18.95 22.80
N THR A 172 -27.23 19.21 22.06
CA THR A 172 -28.34 20.04 22.59
C THR A 172 -29.36 19.21 23.38
N GLY A 173 -29.45 17.91 23.10
CA GLY A 173 -30.51 17.05 23.61
C GLY A 173 -31.91 17.58 23.31
N ARG A 174 -32.08 18.29 22.18
CA ARG A 174 -33.36 18.83 21.74
C ARG A 174 -34.26 17.75 21.17
N GLU A 175 -35.56 18.03 21.16
CA GLU A 175 -36.54 17.19 20.50
C GLU A 175 -36.55 17.43 18.99
N VAL A 176 -36.89 16.38 18.23
CA VAL A 176 -37.13 16.40 16.79
C VAL A 176 -38.36 15.58 16.47
N ASP A 177 -39.20 16.05 15.55
CA ASP A 177 -40.41 15.33 15.14
C ASP A 177 -40.13 14.22 14.11
N ALA A 178 -41.08 13.28 14.01
CA ALA A 178 -41.01 12.15 13.08
C ALA A 178 -40.89 12.58 11.61
N LYS A 179 -41.55 13.66 11.19
CA LYS A 179 -41.50 14.16 9.80
C LYS A 179 -40.09 14.61 9.42
N THR A 180 -39.43 15.31 10.34
CA THR A 180 -38.04 15.73 10.18
C THR A 180 -37.11 14.52 10.11
N LEU A 181 -37.25 13.54 11.02
CA LEU A 181 -36.43 12.33 10.97
C LEU A 181 -36.69 11.45 9.74
N HIS A 182 -37.89 11.49 9.17
CA HIS A 182 -38.18 10.89 7.88
C HIS A 182 -37.39 11.59 6.76
N SER A 183 -37.41 12.93 6.73
CA SER A 183 -36.62 13.70 5.75
C SER A 183 -35.10 13.50 5.87
N TRP A 184 -34.63 13.07 7.04
CA TRP A 184 -33.22 12.78 7.30
C TRP A 184 -32.85 11.30 7.12
N GLY A 185 -33.81 10.43 6.77
CA GLY A 185 -33.57 9.02 6.47
C GLY A 185 -33.52 8.07 7.66
N VAL A 186 -33.90 8.51 8.87
CA VAL A 186 -33.98 7.65 10.06
C VAL A 186 -35.33 6.92 10.14
N VAL A 187 -36.42 7.61 9.82
CA VAL A 187 -37.77 7.03 9.74
C VAL A 187 -38.07 6.67 8.29
N SER A 188 -38.46 5.42 8.01
CA SER A 188 -38.71 4.94 6.65
C SER A 188 -40.16 5.11 6.20
N ARG A 189 -41.13 5.07 7.13
CA ARG A 189 -42.55 5.32 6.83
C ARG A 189 -43.21 6.11 7.95
N LEU A 190 -44.03 7.09 7.59
CA LEU A 190 -44.86 7.85 8.52
C LEU A 190 -46.26 7.26 8.56
N VAL A 191 -46.86 7.26 9.76
CA VAL A 191 -48.24 6.84 10.00
C VAL A 191 -49.02 8.04 10.53
N ASP A 192 -50.17 8.32 9.92
CA ASP A 192 -50.96 9.50 10.26
C ASP A 192 -51.47 9.45 11.72
N GLU A 193 -51.66 10.63 12.29
CA GLU A 193 -52.17 10.76 13.65
C GLU A 193 -53.59 10.16 13.72
N GLY A 194 -53.81 9.23 14.67
CA GLY A 194 -55.06 8.48 14.81
C GLY A 194 -55.02 7.06 14.24
N GLN A 195 -54.00 6.70 13.45
CA GLN A 195 -53.76 5.32 13.01
C GLN A 195 -52.79 4.60 13.96
N ASP A 196 -52.98 3.29 14.16
CA ASP A 196 -52.12 2.47 15.00
C ASP A 196 -50.86 2.05 14.24
N VAL A 197 -49.70 2.62 14.62
CA VAL A 197 -48.40 2.30 14.01
C VAL A 197 -48.01 0.84 14.15
N GLY A 198 -48.47 0.15 15.20
CA GLY A 198 -48.25 -1.28 15.41
C GLY A 198 -48.98 -2.12 14.37
N VAL A 199 -50.23 -1.74 14.04
CA VAL A 199 -51.00 -2.40 12.96
C VAL A 199 -50.33 -2.18 11.61
N GLU A 200 -49.86 -0.97 11.31
CA GLU A 200 -49.10 -0.70 10.08
C GLU A 200 -47.78 -1.48 10.03
N ALA A 201 -47.06 -1.60 11.14
CA ALA A 201 -45.84 -2.40 11.21
C ALA A 201 -46.11 -3.90 10.95
N VAL A 202 -47.26 -4.43 11.40
CA VAL A 202 -47.69 -5.80 11.08
C VAL A 202 -47.94 -5.97 9.58
N LYS A 203 -48.53 -4.98 8.90
CA LYS A 203 -48.68 -5.02 7.43
C LYS A 203 -47.33 -5.07 6.73
N VAL A 204 -46.36 -4.26 7.16
CA VAL A 204 -44.98 -4.30 6.63
C VAL A 204 -44.31 -5.64 6.91
N ALA A 205 -44.50 -6.22 8.09
CA ALA A 205 -43.98 -7.54 8.40
C ALA A 205 -44.60 -8.63 7.51
N HIS A 206 -45.90 -8.53 7.20
CA HIS A 206 -46.53 -9.43 6.22
C HIS A 206 -45.97 -9.26 4.80
N GLU A 207 -45.63 -8.03 4.37
CA GLU A 207 -44.91 -7.80 3.11
C GLU A 207 -43.57 -8.53 3.10
N MET A 208 -42.81 -8.45 4.21
CA MET A 208 -41.55 -9.18 4.36
C MET A 208 -41.78 -10.70 4.28
N CYS A 209 -42.76 -11.23 5.00
CA CYS A 209 -43.08 -12.66 5.02
C CYS A 209 -43.61 -13.23 3.69
N ARG A 210 -43.90 -12.40 2.68
CA ARG A 210 -44.17 -12.89 1.31
C ARG A 210 -42.90 -13.26 0.55
N ASN A 211 -41.74 -12.85 1.03
CA ASN A 211 -40.44 -13.15 0.42
C ASN A 211 -39.78 -14.37 1.09
N SER A 212 -38.74 -14.90 0.43
CA SER A 212 -37.92 -15.99 0.98
C SER A 212 -37.31 -15.58 2.33
N PRO A 213 -37.50 -16.38 3.41
CA PRO A 213 -36.92 -16.08 4.71
C PRO A 213 -35.38 -16.13 4.69
N ASP A 214 -34.80 -16.97 3.84
CA ASP A 214 -33.34 -16.99 3.62
C ASP A 214 -32.85 -15.69 2.98
N ALA A 215 -33.58 -15.18 1.97
CA ALA A 215 -33.26 -13.93 1.32
C ALA A 215 -33.40 -12.72 2.26
N LEU A 216 -34.40 -12.72 3.16
CA LEU A 216 -34.52 -11.69 4.20
C LEU A 216 -33.28 -11.66 5.11
N VAL A 217 -32.79 -12.83 5.52
CA VAL A 217 -31.60 -12.94 6.38
C VAL A 217 -30.36 -12.43 5.64
N VAL A 218 -30.08 -12.96 4.44
CA VAL A 218 -28.86 -12.61 3.69
C VAL A 218 -28.90 -11.16 3.21
N GLY A 219 -30.03 -10.69 2.69
CA GLY A 219 -30.18 -9.30 2.25
C GLY A 219 -29.95 -8.30 3.38
N ARG A 220 -30.50 -8.59 4.57
CA ARG A 220 -30.26 -7.78 5.78
C ARG A 220 -28.78 -7.77 6.18
N ILE A 221 -28.13 -8.93 6.19
CA ILE A 221 -26.70 -9.04 6.54
C ILE A 221 -25.85 -8.22 5.57
N GLY A 222 -26.11 -8.31 4.26
CA GLY A 222 -25.38 -7.55 3.24
C GLY A 222 -25.47 -6.04 3.44
N VAL A 223 -26.67 -5.51 3.67
CA VAL A 223 -26.87 -4.08 3.94
C VAL A 223 -26.13 -3.65 5.21
N ARG A 224 -26.17 -4.49 6.27
CA ARG A 224 -25.49 -4.17 7.53
C ARG A 224 -23.97 -4.19 7.42
N MET A 225 -23.40 -5.18 6.73
CA MET A 225 -21.95 -5.23 6.45
C MET A 225 -21.51 -3.97 5.69
N SER A 226 -22.25 -3.59 4.65
CA SER A 226 -21.96 -2.38 3.88
C SER A 226 -21.97 -1.11 4.75
N TRP A 227 -22.93 -1.01 5.65
CA TRP A 227 -23.08 0.14 6.55
C TRP A 227 -22.04 0.18 7.68
N GLU A 228 -21.57 -0.96 8.16
CA GLU A 228 -20.66 -1.06 9.30
C GLU A 228 -19.18 -1.01 8.89
N ASP A 229 -18.79 -1.65 7.78
CA ASP A 229 -17.40 -1.89 7.37
C ASP A 229 -16.78 -0.80 6.49
N GLY A 230 -17.58 0.03 5.82
CA GLY A 230 -17.12 1.17 5.03
C GLY A 230 -16.43 0.83 3.69
N SER A 231 -16.40 -0.45 3.31
CA SER A 231 -15.98 -0.93 1.99
C SER A 231 -17.15 -1.63 1.31
N VAL A 232 -17.62 -1.09 0.18
CA VAL A 232 -18.68 -1.71 -0.61
C VAL A 232 -18.23 -3.07 -1.11
N GLU A 233 -17.04 -3.13 -1.70
CA GLU A 233 -16.46 -4.38 -2.21
C GLU A 233 -16.24 -5.40 -1.09
N GLY A 234 -15.67 -4.97 0.03
CA GLY A 234 -15.43 -5.86 1.17
C GLY A 234 -16.72 -6.50 1.71
N ALA A 235 -17.80 -5.72 1.81
CA ALA A 235 -19.10 -6.23 2.23
C ALA A 235 -19.71 -7.19 1.20
N VAL A 236 -19.57 -6.91 -0.10
CA VAL A 236 -20.03 -7.79 -1.18
C VAL A 236 -19.27 -9.11 -1.17
N THR A 237 -17.94 -9.06 -1.16
CA THR A 237 -17.08 -10.26 -1.12
C THR A 237 -17.35 -11.11 0.12
N ALA A 238 -17.55 -10.51 1.30
CA ALA A 238 -17.87 -11.27 2.52
C ALA A 238 -19.25 -11.94 2.41
N LEU A 239 -20.25 -11.22 1.90
CA LEU A 239 -21.60 -11.76 1.71
C LEU A 239 -21.60 -12.91 0.69
N GLU A 240 -20.92 -12.74 -0.44
CA GLU A 240 -20.79 -13.71 -1.53
C GLU A 240 -20.07 -14.98 -1.09
N ASN A 241 -19.03 -14.87 -0.26
CA ASN A 241 -18.26 -16.04 0.18
C ASN A 241 -18.91 -16.76 1.37
N GLU A 242 -19.54 -16.04 2.30
CA GLU A 242 -20.01 -16.63 3.55
C GLU A 242 -21.49 -17.01 3.55
N TRP A 243 -22.35 -16.14 3.02
CA TRP A 243 -23.81 -16.23 3.19
C TRP A 243 -24.54 -16.62 1.93
N TYR A 244 -24.12 -16.07 0.78
CA TYR A 244 -24.73 -16.35 -0.51
C TYR A 244 -24.69 -17.84 -0.90
N PRO A 245 -23.60 -18.60 -0.69
CA PRO A 245 -23.56 -20.01 -1.05
C PRO A 245 -24.48 -20.85 -0.17
N ARG A 246 -24.66 -20.44 1.10
CA ARG A 246 -25.61 -21.09 2.02
C ARG A 246 -27.06 -20.87 1.58
N LEU A 247 -27.37 -19.67 1.07
CA LEU A 247 -28.68 -19.36 0.50
C LEU A 247 -28.93 -20.15 -0.79
N MET A 248 -27.95 -20.19 -1.70
CA MET A 248 -28.04 -20.95 -2.96
C MET A 248 -28.23 -22.45 -2.72
N ALA A 249 -27.60 -23.01 -1.69
CA ALA A 249 -27.78 -24.40 -1.28
C ALA A 249 -29.13 -24.68 -0.57
N GLY A 250 -29.88 -23.64 -0.21
CA GLY A 250 -31.13 -23.74 0.53
C GLY A 250 -32.33 -24.12 -0.34
N GLN A 251 -33.31 -24.81 0.24
CA GLN A 251 -34.55 -25.22 -0.44
C GLN A 251 -35.35 -24.02 -0.98
N ASN A 252 -35.33 -22.89 -0.26
CA ASN A 252 -36.02 -21.69 -0.71
C ASN A 252 -35.44 -21.11 -2.00
N PHE A 253 -34.14 -21.29 -2.29
CA PHE A 253 -33.60 -20.84 -3.58
C PHE A 253 -34.21 -21.65 -4.74
N GLN A 254 -34.21 -22.97 -4.62
CA GLN A 254 -34.79 -23.88 -5.62
C GLN A 254 -36.28 -23.60 -5.85
N GLU A 255 -37.06 -23.47 -4.76
CA GLU A 255 -38.49 -23.17 -4.82
C GLU A 255 -38.77 -21.81 -5.49
N GLY A 256 -37.98 -20.77 -5.17
CA GLY A 256 -38.15 -19.44 -5.75
C GLY A 256 -37.95 -19.44 -7.26
N ILE A 257 -36.90 -20.09 -7.75
CA ILE A 257 -36.61 -20.22 -9.18
C ILE A 257 -37.68 -21.07 -9.87
N GLN A 258 -38.05 -22.21 -9.28
CA GLN A 258 -39.05 -23.11 -9.85
C GLN A 258 -40.43 -22.44 -9.95
N ALA A 259 -40.90 -21.78 -8.90
CA ALA A 259 -42.20 -21.10 -8.89
C ALA A 259 -42.25 -19.95 -9.91
N PHE A 260 -41.15 -19.24 -10.10
CA PHE A 260 -41.03 -18.19 -11.12
C PHE A 260 -41.16 -18.77 -12.54
N VAL A 261 -40.43 -19.85 -12.84
CA VAL A 261 -40.49 -20.55 -14.13
C VAL A 261 -41.90 -21.11 -14.39
N GLU A 262 -42.53 -21.70 -13.38
CA GLU A 262 -43.87 -22.29 -13.45
C GLU A 262 -45.01 -21.25 -13.34
N LYS A 263 -44.69 -19.97 -13.11
CA LYS A 263 -45.66 -18.86 -12.91
C LYS A 263 -46.72 -19.16 -11.84
N ARG A 264 -46.32 -19.79 -10.74
CA ARG A 264 -47.18 -20.08 -9.58
C ARG A 264 -46.72 -19.31 -8.33
N PRO A 265 -47.56 -19.19 -7.29
CA PRO A 265 -47.13 -18.66 -6.00
C PRO A 265 -46.01 -19.53 -5.37
N THR A 266 -45.07 -18.86 -4.70
CA THR A 266 -43.97 -19.48 -3.94
C THR A 266 -44.48 -20.08 -2.63
N LYS A 267 -43.94 -21.24 -2.26
CA LYS A 267 -44.18 -21.93 -0.98
C LYS A 267 -42.89 -21.99 -0.18
N TRP A 268 -42.60 -20.91 0.53
CA TRP A 268 -41.40 -20.81 1.35
C TRP A 268 -41.43 -21.80 2.52
N VAL A 269 -40.26 -22.33 2.85
CA VAL A 269 -40.01 -23.14 4.06
C VAL A 269 -39.18 -22.34 5.06
N ASP A 270 -39.28 -22.69 6.33
CA ASP A 270 -38.55 -22.00 7.39
C ASP A 270 -37.02 -21.99 7.18
N SER A 271 -36.39 -20.84 7.47
CA SER A 271 -34.96 -20.63 7.24
C SER A 271 -34.10 -21.38 8.25
N LYS A 272 -33.19 -22.20 7.73
CA LYS A 272 -32.17 -22.94 8.52
C LYS A 272 -30.82 -22.24 8.55
N LEU A 273 -30.69 -21.06 7.94
CA LEU A 273 -29.43 -20.31 7.91
C LEU A 273 -29.02 -19.90 9.33
N SER A 274 -27.87 -20.34 9.80
CA SER A 274 -27.31 -19.94 11.10
C SER A 274 -25.99 -19.18 10.91
N LYS A 275 -25.70 -18.26 11.83
CA LYS A 275 -24.33 -17.72 11.96
C LYS A 275 -23.44 -18.90 12.34
N ALA A 276 -22.33 -19.08 11.62
CA ALA A 276 -21.31 -20.00 12.08
C ALA A 276 -20.91 -19.57 13.50
N SER A 277 -20.99 -20.48 14.47
CA SER A 277 -20.59 -20.15 15.83
C SER A 277 -19.11 -19.74 15.83
N GLU A 278 -18.77 -18.63 16.46
CA GLU A 278 -17.39 -18.19 16.74
C GLU A 278 -16.63 -19.18 17.65
N THR A 279 -17.14 -20.40 17.85
CA THR A 279 -16.62 -21.43 18.75
C THR A 279 -16.24 -22.72 18.01
N GLN A 280 -16.52 -22.85 16.70
CA GLN A 280 -16.21 -24.08 15.93
C GLN A 280 -15.01 -23.98 14.97
N ALA A 281 -14.21 -22.92 15.05
CA ALA A 281 -12.92 -22.86 14.35
C ALA A 281 -11.81 -23.75 14.98
N VAL A 282 -12.12 -24.51 16.04
CA VAL A 282 -11.16 -25.37 16.75
C VAL A 282 -11.42 -26.87 16.54
N THR A 283 -12.55 -27.29 15.95
CA THR A 283 -12.87 -28.72 15.81
C THR A 283 -13.23 -29.19 14.39
N ALA A 284 -13.43 -28.29 13.42
CA ALA A 284 -13.69 -28.68 12.02
C ALA A 284 -12.41 -29.04 11.22
N GLY A 285 -11.25 -29.10 11.89
CA GLY A 285 -9.97 -29.52 11.29
C GLY A 285 -9.78 -31.02 11.17
N ASP A 286 -10.56 -31.83 11.90
CA ASP A 286 -10.30 -33.26 12.04
C ASP A 286 -11.33 -34.20 11.37
N GLU A 287 -12.49 -33.72 10.91
CA GLU A 287 -13.50 -34.59 10.25
C GLU A 287 -13.57 -34.46 8.72
N LYS A 288 -12.87 -33.51 8.10
CA LYS A 288 -12.80 -33.38 6.62
C LYS A 288 -11.74 -34.26 5.95
N LYS A 289 -11.09 -35.16 6.70
CA LYS A 289 -10.08 -36.09 6.16
C LYS A 289 -10.63 -37.41 5.62
N ASP A 290 -11.85 -37.81 5.99
CA ASP A 290 -12.34 -39.16 5.71
C ASP A 290 -13.53 -39.25 4.74
N LEU A 291 -14.03 -38.12 4.21
CA LEU A 291 -15.18 -38.09 3.27
C LEU A 291 -14.86 -37.60 1.86
N ALA A 292 -13.60 -37.25 1.55
CA ALA A 292 -13.16 -36.84 0.21
C ALA A 292 -12.37 -37.93 -0.54
N ALA A 293 -12.35 -39.17 -0.02
CA ALA A 293 -11.65 -40.31 -0.60
C ALA A 293 -12.58 -41.31 -1.33
N ALA A 294 -13.88 -41.02 -1.50
CA ALA A 294 -14.86 -41.98 -1.99
C ALA A 294 -15.54 -41.68 -3.35
N ASP A 295 -15.41 -40.49 -3.94
CA ASP A 295 -16.17 -40.15 -5.18
C ASP A 295 -15.30 -39.88 -6.43
N VAL A 296 -14.07 -40.41 -6.49
CA VAL A 296 -13.19 -40.35 -7.69
C VAL A 296 -13.29 -41.61 -8.56
N ALA A 297 -14.45 -42.28 -8.57
CA ALA A 297 -14.62 -43.51 -9.35
C ALA A 297 -16.05 -43.72 -9.85
N ALA A 298 -16.57 -42.84 -10.70
CA ALA A 298 -17.54 -43.23 -11.74
C ALA A 298 -17.79 -42.09 -12.74
N VAL A 299 -18.05 -42.50 -13.99
CA VAL A 299 -18.58 -41.72 -15.12
C VAL A 299 -17.54 -40.97 -15.96
N ASN A 300 -16.87 -41.77 -16.80
CA ASN A 300 -16.40 -41.36 -18.11
C ASN A 300 -17.31 -42.06 -19.14
N ASN A 301 -18.19 -41.33 -19.81
CA ASN A 301 -18.76 -41.70 -21.11
C ASN A 301 -19.40 -40.45 -21.74
N GLY A 302 -19.04 -40.18 -22.99
CA GLY A 302 -19.14 -38.86 -23.60
C GLY A 302 -20.39 -38.57 -24.44
N SER A 303 -20.22 -37.51 -25.22
CA SER A 303 -21.00 -36.95 -26.35
C SER A 303 -22.06 -35.86 -26.08
N ASP A 304 -21.81 -34.75 -26.78
CA ASP A 304 -22.70 -33.75 -27.41
C ASP A 304 -23.39 -32.61 -26.64
N VAL A 305 -22.80 -31.41 -26.82
CA VAL A 305 -23.37 -30.17 -27.40
C VAL A 305 -24.80 -29.77 -27.04
N SER A 306 -24.97 -28.71 -26.24
CA SER A 306 -25.41 -27.37 -26.71
C SER A 306 -25.81 -26.41 -25.57
N GLN A 307 -25.27 -25.19 -25.68
CA GLN A 307 -25.83 -23.87 -25.33
C GLN A 307 -26.50 -23.68 -23.95
N HIS A 308 -25.83 -22.96 -23.05
CA HIS A 308 -26.48 -21.99 -22.14
C HIS A 308 -25.72 -20.67 -22.20
N GLY A 309 -26.46 -19.61 -22.54
CA GLY A 309 -25.97 -18.26 -22.73
C GLY A 309 -26.07 -17.41 -21.46
N ASP A 310 -25.09 -16.51 -21.37
CA ASP A 310 -25.08 -15.17 -20.77
C ASP A 310 -25.72 -14.97 -19.38
N SER A 311 -24.86 -14.89 -18.37
CA SER A 311 -24.78 -13.70 -17.49
C SER A 311 -23.49 -13.73 -16.66
N ASP A 312 -22.35 -13.57 -17.35
CA ASP A 312 -21.03 -13.40 -16.74
C ASP A 312 -20.60 -11.95 -16.98
N ARG A 313 -20.61 -11.11 -15.93
CA ARG A 313 -20.07 -9.73 -15.95
C ARG A 313 -20.07 -9.06 -14.58
N SER A 314 -19.23 -9.55 -13.67
CA SER A 314 -18.65 -8.71 -12.60
C SER A 314 -17.40 -9.30 -11.92
N ASP A 315 -16.86 -10.42 -12.41
CA ASP A 315 -15.58 -10.99 -11.98
C ASP A 315 -14.34 -10.23 -12.56
N GLU A 316 -14.58 -9.07 -13.19
CA GLU A 316 -13.72 -8.45 -14.20
C GLU A 316 -12.50 -7.64 -13.71
N ASN A 317 -12.20 -7.49 -12.41
CA ASN A 317 -11.23 -6.45 -11.97
C ASN A 317 -10.04 -6.86 -11.07
N LEU A 318 -9.83 -8.14 -10.78
CA LEU A 318 -8.62 -8.58 -10.08
C LEU A 318 -7.58 -9.07 -11.10
N GLN A 319 -6.43 -8.38 -11.20
CA GLN A 319 -5.38 -8.75 -12.14
C GLN A 319 -4.79 -10.13 -11.81
N GLU A 320 -4.60 -10.96 -12.85
CA GLU A 320 -4.25 -12.38 -12.75
C GLU A 320 -3.00 -12.64 -11.90
N GLY A 321 -1.96 -11.82 -12.05
CA GLY A 321 -0.73 -11.92 -11.28
C GLY A 321 -0.93 -11.63 -9.78
N VAL A 322 -1.82 -10.72 -9.40
CA VAL A 322 -2.15 -10.44 -7.98
C VAL A 322 -2.89 -11.62 -7.36
N ARG A 323 -3.89 -12.17 -8.05
CA ARG A 323 -4.61 -13.40 -7.64
C ARG A 323 -3.65 -14.59 -7.47
N ALA A 324 -2.70 -14.74 -8.41
CA ALA A 324 -1.70 -15.80 -8.35
C ALA A 324 -0.82 -15.72 -7.09
N VAL A 325 -0.43 -14.52 -6.65
CA VAL A 325 0.42 -14.36 -5.47
C VAL A 325 -0.34 -14.50 -4.16
N GLU A 326 -1.59 -14.08 -4.08
CA GLU A 326 -2.42 -14.37 -2.90
C GLU A 326 -2.63 -15.88 -2.73
N ALA A 327 -2.88 -16.61 -3.81
CA ALA A 327 -2.96 -18.08 -3.79
C ALA A 327 -1.62 -18.74 -3.41
N VAL A 328 -0.52 -18.22 -3.95
CA VAL A 328 0.83 -18.75 -3.70
C VAL A 328 1.28 -18.51 -2.25
N THR A 329 1.10 -17.31 -1.70
CA THR A 329 1.51 -16.99 -0.32
C THR A 329 0.73 -17.78 0.72
N LEU A 330 -0.53 -18.13 0.45
CA LEU A 330 -1.33 -19.03 1.29
C LEU A 330 -0.82 -20.48 1.29
N SER A 331 -0.15 -20.91 0.21
CA SER A 331 0.40 -22.26 0.06
C SER A 331 1.82 -22.42 0.64
N TRP A 332 2.47 -21.32 1.05
CA TRP A 332 3.88 -21.34 1.45
C TRP A 332 4.10 -21.95 2.83
N SER A 333 4.88 -23.04 2.86
CA SER A 333 5.40 -23.59 4.11
C SER A 333 6.49 -22.69 4.71
N LYS A 334 6.67 -22.72 6.04
CA LYS A 334 7.76 -22.00 6.71
C LYS A 334 9.15 -22.34 6.14
N LYS A 335 9.35 -23.60 5.72
CA LYS A 335 10.61 -24.06 5.11
C LYS A 335 10.83 -23.46 3.72
N THR A 336 9.78 -23.44 2.90
CA THR A 336 9.81 -22.82 1.56
C THR A 336 10.13 -21.33 1.67
N LEU A 337 9.51 -20.65 2.62
CA LEU A 337 9.67 -19.22 2.80
C LEU A 337 11.05 -18.87 3.37
N ALA A 338 11.61 -19.67 4.28
CA ALA A 338 13.01 -19.55 4.70
C ALA A 338 13.99 -19.74 3.53
N LEU A 339 13.74 -20.70 2.63
CA LEU A 339 14.55 -20.92 1.43
C LEU A 339 14.50 -19.71 0.47
N VAL A 340 13.31 -19.13 0.27
CA VAL A 340 13.11 -17.92 -0.55
C VAL A 340 13.92 -16.76 0.02
N PHE A 341 13.80 -16.47 1.32
CA PHE A 341 14.55 -15.39 1.97
C PHE A 341 16.07 -15.62 1.93
N PHE A 342 16.52 -16.87 2.12
CA PHE A 342 17.94 -17.20 2.00
C PHE A 342 18.48 -16.99 0.58
N ASN A 343 17.72 -17.38 -0.44
CA ASN A 343 18.13 -17.16 -1.82
C ASN A 343 18.07 -15.68 -2.21
N ILE A 344 17.07 -14.92 -1.74
CA ILE A 344 17.03 -13.46 -1.88
C ILE A 344 18.29 -12.83 -1.24
N TRP A 345 18.67 -13.28 -0.05
CA TRP A 345 19.89 -12.80 0.62
C TRP A 345 21.15 -13.08 -0.21
N MET A 346 21.29 -14.28 -0.78
CA MET A 346 22.40 -14.62 -1.68
C MET A 346 22.39 -13.78 -2.96
N LEU A 347 21.21 -13.49 -3.50
CA LEU A 347 21.06 -12.65 -4.67
C LEU A 347 21.49 -11.21 -4.38
N TYR A 348 21.06 -10.64 -3.24
CA TYR A 348 21.52 -9.33 -2.80
C TYR A 348 23.03 -9.30 -2.52
N LEU A 349 23.61 -10.38 -1.98
CA LEU A 349 25.06 -10.48 -1.80
C LEU A 349 25.80 -10.41 -3.14
N CYS A 350 25.37 -11.21 -4.12
CA CYS A 350 25.95 -11.20 -5.47
C CYS A 350 25.79 -9.82 -6.13
N ASN A 351 24.59 -9.24 -6.04
CA ASN A 351 24.26 -7.96 -6.64
C ASN A 351 25.05 -6.80 -6.00
N ALA A 352 25.18 -6.79 -4.68
CA ALA A 352 25.94 -5.79 -3.93
C ALA A 352 27.44 -5.87 -4.22
N PHE A 353 27.99 -7.08 -4.38
CA PHE A 353 29.39 -7.28 -4.72
C PHE A 353 29.70 -6.78 -6.13
N MET A 354 28.83 -7.13 -7.08
CA MET A 354 28.88 -6.64 -8.46
C MET A 354 28.76 -5.12 -8.55
N SER A 355 27.77 -4.53 -7.87
CA SER A 355 27.56 -3.08 -7.84
C SER A 355 28.77 -2.34 -7.26
N SER A 356 29.38 -2.85 -6.19
CA SER A 356 30.59 -2.27 -5.61
C SER A 356 31.77 -2.28 -6.59
N ILE A 357 31.98 -3.38 -7.33
CA ILE A 357 33.04 -3.45 -8.34
C ILE A 357 32.79 -2.47 -9.49
N VAL A 358 31.57 -2.47 -10.05
CA VAL A 358 31.20 -1.57 -11.14
C VAL A 358 31.34 -0.10 -10.71
N TYR A 359 30.84 0.25 -9.52
CA TYR A 359 30.91 1.62 -8.99
C TYR A 359 32.34 2.15 -8.86
N ASN A 360 33.28 1.32 -8.39
CA ASN A 360 34.69 1.73 -8.26
C ASN A 360 35.43 1.75 -9.61
N LEU A 361 35.03 0.94 -10.59
CA LEU A 361 35.68 0.88 -11.92
C LEU A 361 35.18 1.95 -12.89
N VAL A 362 33.91 2.38 -12.82
CA VAL A 362 33.31 3.35 -13.76
C VAL A 362 34.14 4.64 -13.93
N PRO A 363 34.64 5.30 -12.85
CA PRO A 363 35.52 6.47 -12.97
C PRO A 363 36.77 6.24 -13.81
N TYR A 364 37.36 5.04 -13.72
CA TYR A 364 38.56 4.65 -14.45
C TYR A 364 38.26 4.23 -15.87
N VAL A 365 37.16 3.53 -16.11
CA VAL A 365 36.72 3.19 -17.47
C VAL A 365 36.38 4.46 -18.24
N ALA A 366 35.74 5.44 -17.61
CA ALA A 366 35.52 6.75 -18.21
C ALA A 366 36.84 7.47 -18.50
N SER A 367 37.82 7.38 -17.59
CA SER A 367 39.18 7.91 -17.77
C SER A 367 39.92 7.27 -18.94
N PHE A 368 39.83 5.94 -19.07
CA PHE A 368 40.45 5.16 -20.14
C PHE A 368 40.00 5.58 -21.53
N TYR A 369 38.80 6.16 -21.63
CA TYR A 369 38.26 6.74 -22.86
C TYR A 369 38.25 8.28 -22.84
N GLU A 370 39.07 8.93 -22.01
CA GLU A 370 39.23 10.40 -21.93
C GLU A 370 37.91 11.16 -21.71
N SER A 371 36.99 10.54 -20.98
CA SER A 371 35.60 11.00 -20.79
C SER A 371 35.24 11.11 -19.30
N HIS A 372 36.23 11.29 -18.40
CA HIS A 372 35.98 11.33 -16.94
C HIS A 372 35.03 12.47 -16.54
N SER A 373 35.19 13.66 -17.12
CA SER A 373 34.29 14.78 -16.84
C SER A 373 32.87 14.57 -17.36
N GLU A 374 32.62 13.56 -18.20
CA GLU A 374 31.29 13.21 -18.75
C GLU A 374 30.59 12.09 -17.96
N LEU A 375 31.16 11.67 -16.84
CA LEU A 375 30.66 10.57 -16.01
C LEU A 375 29.17 10.72 -15.62
N ASN A 376 28.67 11.95 -15.43
CA ASN A 376 27.25 12.18 -15.14
C ASN A 376 26.31 11.81 -16.29
N ILE A 377 26.75 11.84 -17.56
CA ILE A 377 25.91 11.49 -18.72
C ILE A 377 25.43 10.04 -18.61
N ILE A 378 26.32 9.12 -18.20
CA ILE A 378 25.96 7.71 -17.98
C ILE A 378 24.83 7.58 -16.96
N TYR A 379 24.96 8.27 -15.82
CA TYR A 379 23.96 8.20 -14.74
C TYR A 379 22.64 8.85 -15.14
N ILE A 380 22.66 10.01 -15.80
CA ILE A 380 21.45 10.71 -16.26
C ILE A 380 20.65 9.81 -17.21
N VAL A 381 21.28 9.26 -18.24
CA VAL A 381 20.57 8.42 -19.22
C VAL A 381 20.07 7.14 -18.56
N SER A 382 20.91 6.46 -17.78
CA SER A 382 20.52 5.20 -17.16
C SER A 382 19.43 5.36 -16.11
N ASP A 383 19.43 6.44 -15.31
CA ASP A 383 18.40 6.71 -14.30
C ASP A 383 17.05 7.07 -14.93
N VAL A 384 17.04 7.88 -16.00
CA VAL A 384 15.80 8.21 -16.72
C VAL A 384 15.21 6.98 -17.39
N MET A 385 16.05 6.18 -18.06
CA MET A 385 15.60 4.92 -18.68
C MET A 385 15.07 3.94 -17.63
N THR A 386 15.72 3.85 -16.46
CA THR A 386 15.27 3.03 -15.33
C THR A 386 13.93 3.52 -14.77
N ALA A 387 13.76 4.83 -14.56
CA ALA A 387 12.51 5.42 -14.11
C ALA A 387 11.33 5.07 -15.04
N SER A 388 11.60 4.99 -16.34
CA SER A 388 10.59 4.73 -17.37
C SER A 388 10.11 3.27 -17.38
N VAL A 389 10.89 2.35 -16.81
CA VAL A 389 10.60 0.90 -16.82
C VAL A 389 9.77 0.44 -15.62
N PHE A 390 9.80 1.13 -14.47
CA PHE A 390 9.15 0.61 -13.26
C PHE A 390 7.62 0.52 -13.34
N ILE A 391 6.94 1.44 -14.03
CA ILE A 391 5.48 1.36 -14.19
C ILE A 391 5.08 0.21 -15.13
N PRO A 392 5.68 0.06 -16.32
CA PRO A 392 5.50 -1.14 -17.12
C PRO A 392 5.82 -2.41 -16.34
N LEU A 393 6.93 -2.43 -15.58
CA LEU A 393 7.33 -3.57 -14.78
C LEU A 393 6.31 -3.89 -13.68
N SER A 394 5.77 -2.89 -12.96
CA SER A 394 4.73 -3.13 -11.95
C SER A 394 3.50 -3.77 -12.58
N LYS A 395 3.08 -3.29 -13.76
CA LYS A 395 1.97 -3.89 -14.52
C LYS A 395 2.30 -5.31 -14.98
N VAL A 396 3.52 -5.59 -15.41
CA VAL A 396 3.97 -6.96 -15.75
C VAL A 396 3.88 -7.88 -14.53
N LEU A 397 4.29 -7.42 -13.34
CA LEU A 397 4.20 -8.22 -12.11
C LEU A 397 2.74 -8.49 -11.70
N ASP A 398 1.86 -7.52 -11.93
CA ASP A 398 0.44 -7.62 -11.58
C ASP A 398 -0.37 -8.43 -12.63
N VAL A 399 0.06 -8.46 -13.90
CA VAL A 399 -0.63 -9.19 -14.99
C VAL A 399 -0.02 -10.56 -15.27
N TRP A 400 1.27 -10.63 -15.63
CA TRP A 400 1.93 -11.89 -16.00
C TRP A 400 2.47 -12.67 -14.80
N GLY A 401 2.78 -11.95 -13.72
CA GLY A 401 3.27 -12.52 -12.47
C GLY A 401 4.72 -12.19 -12.16
N ARG A 402 5.08 -12.43 -10.89
CA ARG A 402 6.40 -12.14 -10.33
C ARG A 402 7.56 -12.88 -11.01
N PRO A 403 7.47 -14.20 -11.31
CA PRO A 403 8.59 -14.91 -11.95
C PRO A 403 8.99 -14.32 -13.31
N GLN A 404 8.01 -13.89 -14.11
CA GLN A 404 8.22 -13.38 -15.46
C GLN A 404 8.88 -12.00 -15.43
N GLY A 405 8.40 -11.09 -14.57
CA GLY A 405 9.02 -9.79 -14.36
C GLY A 405 10.45 -9.92 -13.83
N PHE A 406 10.68 -10.85 -12.88
CA PHE A 406 12.00 -11.14 -12.36
C PHE A 406 12.96 -11.66 -13.44
N LEU A 407 12.53 -12.64 -14.25
CA LEU A 407 13.34 -13.19 -15.33
C LEU A 407 13.72 -12.11 -16.36
N LEU A 408 12.76 -11.27 -16.76
CA LEU A 408 13.02 -10.18 -17.70
C LEU A 408 14.14 -9.27 -17.18
N MET A 409 14.06 -8.82 -15.92
CA MET A 409 15.09 -7.94 -15.35
C MET A 409 16.44 -8.66 -15.16
N ALA A 410 16.41 -9.94 -14.78
CA ALA A 410 17.60 -10.79 -14.66
C ALA A 410 18.31 -11.03 -16.01
N THR A 411 17.58 -11.02 -17.13
CA THR A 411 18.19 -11.08 -18.46
C THR A 411 18.82 -9.75 -18.87
N LEU A 412 18.18 -8.61 -18.55
CA LEU A 412 18.71 -7.28 -18.87
C LEU A 412 20.03 -6.98 -18.14
N ILE A 413 20.12 -7.31 -16.86
CA ILE A 413 21.37 -7.14 -16.10
C ILE A 413 22.49 -8.00 -16.67
N THR A 414 22.20 -9.25 -17.05
CA THR A 414 23.18 -10.17 -17.66
C THR A 414 23.66 -9.64 -19.02
N LEU A 415 22.73 -9.17 -19.85
CA LEU A 415 23.03 -8.54 -21.14
C LEU A 415 23.90 -7.29 -20.94
N GLY A 416 23.55 -6.43 -19.99
CA GLY A 416 24.32 -5.22 -19.68
C GLY A 416 25.77 -5.53 -19.32
N ILE A 417 26.00 -6.53 -18.46
CA ILE A 417 27.35 -6.95 -18.04
C ILE A 417 28.16 -7.51 -19.22
N VAL A 418 27.55 -8.34 -20.07
CA VAL A 418 28.20 -8.87 -21.28
C VAL A 418 28.61 -7.73 -22.20
N LEU A 419 27.72 -6.76 -22.42
CA LEU A 419 27.99 -5.58 -23.24
C LEU A 419 29.07 -4.67 -22.63
N MET A 420 29.09 -4.51 -21.30
CA MET A 420 30.13 -3.73 -20.59
C MET A 420 31.50 -4.40 -20.70
N ALA A 421 31.58 -5.73 -20.61
CA ALA A 421 32.85 -6.44 -20.80
C ALA A 421 33.34 -6.42 -22.26
N ALA A 422 32.41 -6.43 -23.22
CA ALA A 422 32.68 -6.43 -24.66
C ALA A 422 32.84 -5.03 -25.28
N CYS A 423 32.70 -3.94 -24.51
CA CYS A 423 32.68 -2.60 -25.09
C CYS A 423 34.01 -2.24 -25.76
N THR A 424 33.96 -1.52 -26.89
CA THR A 424 35.16 -1.04 -27.60
C THR A 424 35.37 0.46 -27.48
N ASN A 425 34.30 1.21 -27.16
CA ASN A 425 34.31 2.65 -26.98
C ASN A 425 33.40 3.07 -25.81
N TYR A 426 33.52 4.33 -25.39
CA TYR A 426 32.77 4.89 -24.27
C TYR A 426 31.26 4.89 -24.50
N ALA A 427 30.79 5.20 -25.73
CA ALA A 427 29.36 5.22 -26.04
C ALA A 427 28.71 3.82 -25.87
N MET A 428 29.41 2.76 -26.30
CA MET A 428 28.98 1.37 -26.10
C MET A 428 28.96 1.01 -24.61
N PHE A 429 29.92 1.49 -23.82
CA PHE A 429 29.90 1.32 -22.37
C PHE A 429 28.70 2.04 -21.72
N CYS A 430 28.40 3.27 -22.13
CA CYS A 430 27.23 4.03 -21.66
C CYS A 430 25.93 3.27 -21.97
N ALA A 431 25.76 2.79 -23.20
CA ALA A 431 24.59 2.02 -23.60
C ALA A 431 24.47 0.70 -22.80
N ALA A 432 25.59 0.00 -22.59
CA ALA A 432 25.64 -1.21 -21.78
C ALA A 432 25.26 -0.95 -20.31
N TYR A 433 25.72 0.17 -19.75
CA TYR A 433 25.39 0.59 -18.39
C TYR A 433 23.89 0.83 -18.21
N VAL A 434 23.18 1.32 -19.22
CA VAL A 434 21.71 1.46 -19.19
C VAL A 434 21.04 0.10 -18.98
N PHE A 435 21.41 -0.93 -19.77
CA PHE A 435 20.86 -2.28 -19.60
C PHE A 435 21.17 -2.86 -18.21
N TYR A 436 22.40 -2.66 -17.74
CA TYR A 436 22.83 -3.06 -16.40
C TYR A 436 21.99 -2.39 -15.31
N ASN A 437 21.86 -1.05 -15.33
CA ASN A 437 21.17 -0.30 -14.29
C ASN A 437 19.67 -0.59 -14.27
N VAL A 438 19.03 -0.64 -15.45
CA VAL A 438 17.61 -1.01 -15.60
C VAL A 438 17.37 -2.41 -15.02
N GLY A 439 18.21 -3.39 -15.39
CA GLY A 439 18.11 -4.75 -14.87
C GLY A 439 18.38 -4.85 -13.37
N PHE A 440 19.43 -4.19 -12.88
CA PHE A 440 19.81 -4.15 -11.46
C PHE A 440 18.68 -3.60 -10.59
N MET A 441 18.17 -2.42 -10.94
CA MET A 441 17.11 -1.77 -10.18
C MET A 441 15.76 -2.49 -10.34
N GLY A 442 15.49 -3.06 -11.52
CA GLY A 442 14.30 -3.86 -11.77
C GLY A 442 14.27 -5.18 -10.98
N VAL A 443 15.42 -5.84 -10.82
CA VAL A 443 15.55 -7.02 -9.95
C VAL A 443 15.32 -6.65 -8.48
N THR A 444 15.95 -5.56 -8.01
CA THR A 444 15.72 -5.02 -6.66
C THR A 444 14.23 -4.73 -6.42
N PHE A 445 13.56 -4.06 -7.37
CA PHE A 445 12.13 -3.79 -7.31
C PHE A 445 11.28 -5.08 -7.22
N CYS A 446 11.55 -6.08 -8.07
CA CYS A 446 10.87 -7.37 -8.01
C CYS A 446 11.02 -8.03 -6.64
N ILE A 447 12.22 -8.01 -6.07
CA ILE A 447 12.50 -8.57 -4.75
C ILE A 447 11.77 -7.79 -3.65
N ASP A 448 11.69 -6.47 -3.76
CA ASP A 448 11.03 -5.63 -2.77
C ASP A 448 9.51 -5.87 -2.75
N VAL A 449 8.91 -6.10 -3.92
CA VAL A 449 7.51 -6.53 -4.05
C VAL A 449 7.32 -7.92 -3.44
N ILE A 450 8.17 -8.90 -3.78
CA ILE A 450 8.10 -10.26 -3.21
C ILE A 450 8.25 -10.22 -1.68
N THR A 451 9.14 -9.38 -1.17
CA THR A 451 9.38 -9.21 0.27
C THR A 451 8.16 -8.57 0.97
N ALA A 452 7.49 -7.61 0.33
CA ALA A 452 6.24 -7.02 0.82
C ALA A 452 5.07 -8.02 0.84
N ASP A 453 5.01 -8.92 -0.15
CA ASP A 453 4.02 -9.99 -0.28
C ASP A 453 4.25 -11.07 0.79
N ALA A 454 5.52 -11.36 1.10
CA ALA A 454 5.96 -12.38 2.06
C ALA A 454 5.84 -11.98 3.54
N SER A 455 5.61 -10.68 3.84
CA SER A 455 5.70 -10.14 5.20
C SER A 455 4.45 -9.34 5.61
N LYS A 456 4.17 -9.33 6.92
CA LYS A 456 3.10 -8.48 7.48
C LYS A 456 3.53 -7.02 7.50
N VAL A 457 2.58 -6.10 7.32
CA VAL A 457 2.85 -4.65 7.32
C VAL A 457 3.65 -4.19 8.54
N LYS A 458 3.33 -4.71 9.72
CA LYS A 458 4.04 -4.44 10.99
C LYS A 458 5.54 -4.81 10.94
N ASN A 459 5.89 -5.85 10.17
CA ASN A 459 7.22 -6.43 10.14
C ASN A 459 8.00 -6.21 8.84
N ARG A 460 7.38 -5.55 7.85
CA ARG A 460 8.01 -5.25 6.55
C ARG A 460 9.38 -4.60 6.69
N GLY A 461 9.53 -3.65 7.62
CA GLY A 461 10.82 -3.01 7.86
C GLY A 461 11.94 -3.98 8.27
N LEU A 462 11.61 -5.03 9.05
CA LEU A 462 12.58 -6.08 9.40
C LEU A 462 12.89 -7.00 8.22
N ALA A 463 11.89 -7.32 7.40
CA ALA A 463 12.09 -8.12 6.20
C ALA A 463 13.03 -7.41 5.22
N TYR A 464 12.82 -6.11 4.96
CA TYR A 464 13.72 -5.29 4.14
C TYR A 464 15.13 -5.17 4.73
N ALA A 465 15.24 -4.96 6.05
CA ALA A 465 16.53 -4.93 6.72
C ALA A 465 17.31 -6.24 6.53
N PHE A 466 16.62 -7.38 6.61
CA PHE A 466 17.23 -8.68 6.39
C PHE A 466 17.70 -8.86 4.94
N THR A 467 16.87 -8.54 3.96
CA THR A 467 17.22 -8.71 2.55
C THR A 467 18.39 -7.82 2.12
N SER A 468 18.51 -6.62 2.71
CA SER A 468 19.58 -5.66 2.39
C SER A 468 20.84 -5.81 3.26
N SER A 469 20.86 -6.69 4.26
CA SER A 469 22.03 -6.87 5.13
C SER A 469 23.34 -7.31 4.43
N PRO A 470 23.33 -8.01 3.27
CA PRO A 470 24.56 -8.39 2.58
C PRO A 470 25.47 -7.23 2.17
N TYR A 471 24.94 -6.02 1.98
CA TYR A 471 25.73 -4.84 1.60
C TYR A 471 26.82 -4.49 2.61
N MET A 472 26.66 -4.91 3.88
CA MET A 472 27.67 -4.75 4.91
C MET A 472 28.94 -5.58 4.65
N ILE A 473 28.80 -6.77 4.05
CA ILE A 473 29.91 -7.68 3.74
C ILE A 473 30.67 -7.16 2.52
N THR A 474 29.93 -6.72 1.49
CA THR A 474 30.50 -6.35 0.19
C THR A 474 31.18 -4.99 0.19
N ALA A 475 30.83 -4.10 1.15
CA ALA A 475 31.42 -2.78 1.32
C ALA A 475 32.96 -2.78 1.34
N PHE A 476 33.58 -3.81 1.93
CA PHE A 476 35.04 -3.96 1.98
C PHE A 476 35.58 -4.83 0.84
N ALA A 477 34.95 -5.96 0.57
CA ALA A 477 35.49 -6.90 -0.41
C ALA A 477 35.46 -6.34 -1.85
N GLY A 478 34.41 -5.59 -2.22
CA GLY A 478 34.19 -5.15 -3.60
C GLY A 478 35.22 -4.11 -4.07
N SER A 479 35.51 -3.10 -3.23
CA SER A 479 36.50 -2.06 -3.54
C SER A 479 37.90 -2.63 -3.75
N LYS A 480 38.32 -3.59 -2.90
CA LYS A 480 39.62 -4.25 -3.06
C LYS A 480 39.67 -5.17 -4.28
N ALA A 481 38.57 -5.89 -4.55
CA ALA A 481 38.48 -6.72 -5.74
C ALA A 481 38.60 -5.88 -7.01
N ALA A 482 37.90 -4.74 -7.09
CA ALA A 482 38.01 -3.82 -8.21
C ALA A 482 39.47 -3.37 -8.43
N GLU A 483 40.19 -3.05 -7.36
CA GLU A 483 41.59 -2.59 -7.44
C GLU A 483 42.50 -3.68 -8.02
N GLY A 484 42.27 -4.94 -7.65
CA GLY A 484 43.04 -6.06 -8.19
C GLY A 484 42.78 -6.37 -9.67
N TRP A 485 41.64 -5.96 -10.23
CA TRP A 485 41.32 -6.17 -11.65
C TRP A 485 41.79 -5.03 -12.55
N TRP A 486 42.08 -3.86 -11.99
CA TRP A 486 42.58 -2.70 -12.74
C TRP A 486 44.11 -2.70 -12.84
N PRO A 487 44.74 -2.29 -13.97
CA PRO A 487 44.13 -1.88 -15.25
C PRO A 487 43.93 -3.03 -16.25
N ASP A 488 44.63 -4.15 -16.11
CA ASP A 488 44.77 -5.11 -17.22
C ASP A 488 43.54 -6.00 -17.44
N ASN A 489 42.73 -6.24 -16.40
CA ASN A 489 41.68 -7.27 -16.40
C ASN A 489 40.29 -6.74 -15.98
N TRP A 490 40.05 -5.43 -16.05
CA TRP A 490 38.81 -4.82 -15.57
C TRP A 490 37.56 -5.35 -16.30
N ARG A 491 37.70 -5.70 -17.59
CA ARG A 491 36.64 -6.32 -18.41
C ARG A 491 36.19 -7.66 -17.82
N TRP A 492 37.13 -8.47 -17.34
CA TRP A 492 36.82 -9.73 -16.67
C TRP A 492 36.23 -9.51 -15.28
N GLY A 493 36.75 -8.53 -14.52
CA GLY A 493 36.21 -8.15 -13.21
C GLY A 493 34.71 -7.82 -13.24
N ILE A 494 34.23 -7.23 -14.35
CA ILE A 494 32.81 -7.01 -14.62
C ILE A 494 32.17 -8.27 -15.24
N GLY A 495 32.78 -8.83 -16.29
CA GLY A 495 32.24 -9.92 -17.11
C GLY A 495 31.99 -11.23 -16.37
N MET A 496 32.74 -11.54 -15.29
CA MET A 496 32.54 -12.77 -14.52
C MET A 496 31.12 -12.88 -13.93
N PHE A 497 30.45 -11.76 -13.66
CA PHE A 497 29.08 -11.75 -13.17
C PHE A 497 28.04 -12.15 -14.21
N ALA A 498 28.38 -12.11 -15.51
CA ALA A 498 27.51 -12.67 -16.54
C ALA A 498 27.30 -14.19 -16.37
N ILE A 499 28.21 -14.87 -15.67
CA ILE A 499 28.10 -16.29 -15.33
C ILE A 499 27.53 -16.46 -13.92
N LEU A 500 28.09 -15.75 -12.94
CA LEU A 500 27.71 -15.91 -11.53
C LEU A 500 26.27 -15.46 -11.24
N PHE A 501 25.84 -14.32 -11.80
CA PHE A 501 24.53 -13.75 -11.48
C PHE A 501 23.37 -14.66 -11.93
N PRO A 502 23.31 -15.17 -13.19
CA PRO A 502 22.26 -16.11 -13.59
C PRO A 502 22.20 -17.37 -12.73
N VAL A 503 23.35 -17.91 -12.32
CA VAL A 503 23.42 -19.10 -11.46
C VAL A 503 22.80 -18.83 -10.08
N VAL A 504 23.06 -17.65 -9.51
CA VAL A 504 22.50 -17.26 -8.19
C VAL A 504 21.02 -16.86 -8.29
N ALA A 505 20.59 -16.28 -9.42
CA ALA A 505 19.21 -15.84 -9.67
C ALA A 505 18.26 -16.99 -10.05
N ALA A 506 18.76 -18.03 -10.73
CA ALA A 506 17.96 -19.15 -11.22
C ALA A 506 17.12 -19.85 -10.14
N PRO A 507 17.64 -20.15 -8.92
CA PRO A 507 16.84 -20.77 -7.87
C PRO A 507 15.59 -19.96 -7.50
N LEU A 508 15.67 -18.63 -7.39
CA LEU A 508 14.49 -17.79 -7.07
C LEU A 508 13.42 -17.95 -8.14
N PHE A 509 13.83 -17.86 -9.42
CA PHE A 509 12.93 -18.01 -10.55
C PHE A 509 12.22 -19.37 -10.54
N PHE A 510 12.97 -20.46 -10.36
CA PHE A 510 12.39 -21.81 -10.32
C PHE A 510 11.49 -22.04 -9.10
N ILE A 511 11.82 -21.47 -7.93
CA ILE A 511 10.96 -21.55 -6.75
C ILE A 511 9.63 -20.83 -7.00
N LEU A 512 9.68 -19.60 -7.54
CA LEU A 512 8.47 -18.83 -7.86
C LEU A 512 7.63 -19.52 -8.95
N LEU A 513 8.27 -20.06 -9.98
CA LEU A 513 7.60 -20.80 -11.05
C LEU A 513 6.95 -22.09 -10.53
N ALA A 514 7.64 -22.85 -9.68
CA ALA A 514 7.09 -24.05 -9.06
C ALA A 514 5.91 -23.73 -8.14
N ALA A 515 5.98 -22.63 -7.39
CA ALA A 515 4.88 -22.17 -6.56
C ALA A 515 3.66 -21.78 -7.41
N LEU A 516 3.87 -21.08 -8.52
CA LEU A 516 2.82 -20.71 -9.47
C LEU A 516 2.18 -21.95 -10.13
N ARG A 517 2.98 -22.95 -10.51
CA ARG A 517 2.47 -24.24 -11.04
C ARG A 517 1.60 -24.96 -10.01
N ARG A 518 2.04 -25.07 -8.76
CA ARG A 518 1.26 -25.71 -7.68
C ARG A 518 -0.06 -25.01 -7.41
N ALA A 519 -0.08 -23.67 -7.42
CA ALA A 519 -1.32 -22.91 -7.27
C ALA A 519 -2.30 -23.17 -8.43
N LYS A 520 -1.79 -23.35 -9.66
CA LYS A 520 -2.60 -23.72 -10.82
C LYS A 520 -3.15 -25.16 -10.72
N GLU A 521 -2.31 -26.10 -10.28
CA GLU A 521 -2.70 -27.51 -10.07
C GLU A 521 -3.76 -27.67 -8.97
N GLN A 522 -3.76 -26.79 -7.96
CA GLN A 522 -4.76 -26.76 -6.88
C GLN A 522 -6.09 -26.09 -7.27
N GLY A 523 -6.27 -25.68 -8.54
CA GLY A 523 -7.50 -25.04 -9.01
C GLY A 523 -7.72 -23.62 -8.47
N LEU A 524 -6.72 -23.00 -7.86
CA LEU A 524 -6.79 -21.64 -7.31
C LEU A 524 -6.63 -20.53 -8.37
N MET A 525 -6.37 -20.92 -9.63
CA MET A 525 -6.25 -20.00 -10.78
C MET A 525 -7.09 -20.51 -11.94
N VAL A 526 -8.14 -19.76 -12.30
CA VAL A 526 -8.90 -19.95 -13.54
C VAL A 526 -8.18 -19.20 -14.64
N LYS A 527 -7.79 -19.90 -15.71
CA LYS A 527 -7.18 -19.29 -16.89
C LYS A 527 -8.31 -18.73 -17.75
N GLU A 528 -8.47 -17.42 -17.78
CA GLU A 528 -9.35 -16.78 -18.77
C GLU A 528 -8.67 -16.84 -20.14
N ASP A 529 -9.21 -17.64 -21.05
CA ASP A 529 -8.78 -17.60 -22.45
C ASP A 529 -9.33 -16.33 -23.10
N ASN A 530 -8.52 -15.29 -23.09
CA ASN A 530 -8.75 -14.09 -23.86
C ASN A 530 -8.54 -14.43 -25.34
N GLY A 531 -9.61 -14.68 -26.10
CA GLY A 531 -9.63 -15.00 -27.54
C GLY A 531 -9.08 -13.90 -28.48
N ARG A 532 -8.08 -13.14 -28.02
CA ARG A 532 -7.38 -12.08 -28.75
C ARG A 532 -6.37 -12.69 -29.71
N THR A 533 -6.37 -12.20 -30.95
CA THR A 533 -5.30 -12.53 -31.92
C THR A 533 -3.95 -11.96 -31.45
N MET A 534 -2.83 -12.47 -31.99
CA MET A 534 -1.49 -11.99 -31.63
C MET A 534 -1.35 -10.46 -31.77
N MET A 535 -1.93 -9.88 -32.83
CA MET A 535 -1.92 -8.42 -33.05
C MET A 535 -2.78 -7.67 -32.04
N GLN A 536 -3.97 -8.19 -31.69
CA GLN A 536 -4.82 -7.59 -30.66
C GLN A 536 -4.18 -7.68 -29.27
N SER A 537 -3.45 -8.75 -28.98
CA SER A 537 -2.69 -8.90 -27.73
C SER A 537 -1.53 -7.91 -27.64
N LEU A 538 -0.75 -7.77 -28.72
CA LEU A 538 0.33 -6.76 -28.81
C LEU A 538 -0.22 -5.34 -28.61
N TRP A 539 -1.31 -4.98 -29.29
CA TRP A 539 -1.94 -3.67 -29.13
C TRP A 539 -2.50 -3.46 -27.72
N HIS A 540 -3.13 -4.48 -27.13
CA HIS A 540 -3.63 -4.41 -25.76
C HIS A 540 -2.51 -4.11 -24.76
N TYR A 541 -1.38 -4.81 -24.85
CA TYR A 541 -0.24 -4.56 -23.98
C TYR A 541 0.45 -3.23 -24.26
N PHE A 542 0.51 -2.81 -25.53
CA PHE A 542 1.03 -1.49 -25.91
C PHE A 542 0.24 -0.34 -25.24
N VAL A 543 -1.09 -0.46 -25.19
CA VAL A 543 -1.97 0.50 -24.50
C VAL A 543 -1.90 0.34 -22.97
N GLN A 544 -1.92 -0.90 -22.46
CA GLN A 544 -1.84 -1.18 -21.02
C GLN A 544 -0.54 -0.66 -20.40
N PHE A 545 0.60 -0.83 -21.07
CA PHE A 545 1.89 -0.33 -20.59
C PHE A 545 2.10 1.16 -20.85
N ASP A 546 1.16 1.81 -21.54
CA ASP A 546 1.23 3.20 -21.94
C ASP A 546 2.57 3.53 -22.64
N ALA A 547 2.91 2.73 -23.65
CA ALA A 547 4.16 2.89 -24.39
C ALA A 547 4.38 4.32 -24.93
N PRO A 548 3.37 5.07 -25.41
CA PRO A 548 3.54 6.47 -25.79
C PRO A 548 3.89 7.37 -24.60
N GLY A 549 3.21 7.22 -23.45
CA GLY A 549 3.52 8.00 -22.25
C GLY A 549 4.93 7.72 -21.72
N VAL A 550 5.34 6.44 -21.67
CA VAL A 550 6.70 6.01 -21.31
C VAL A 550 7.75 6.61 -22.25
N PHE A 551 7.48 6.63 -23.56
CA PHE A 551 8.37 7.27 -24.54
C PHE A 551 8.45 8.78 -24.33
N LEU A 552 7.32 9.48 -24.18
CA LEU A 552 7.30 10.93 -23.96
C LEU A 552 8.00 11.32 -22.66
N PHE A 553 7.81 10.54 -21.59
CA PHE A 553 8.47 10.72 -20.31
C PHE A 553 9.99 10.56 -20.40
N SER A 554 10.45 9.42 -20.96
CA SER A 554 11.89 9.15 -21.12
C SER A 554 12.57 10.13 -22.07
N ALA A 555 12.02 10.31 -23.27
CA ALA A 555 12.57 11.21 -24.28
C ALA A 555 12.57 12.66 -23.79
N GLY A 556 11.47 13.11 -23.17
CA GLY A 556 11.36 14.46 -22.62
C GLY A 556 12.40 14.74 -21.56
N LEU A 557 12.57 13.83 -20.58
CA LEU A 557 13.57 13.98 -19.53
C LEU A 557 15.01 13.92 -20.06
N ILE A 558 15.34 12.98 -20.95
CA ILE A 558 16.69 12.86 -21.51
C ILE A 558 17.04 14.11 -22.32
N VAL A 559 16.17 14.51 -23.25
CA VAL A 559 16.40 15.66 -24.14
C VAL A 559 16.45 16.96 -23.33
N PHE A 560 15.73 17.06 -22.22
CA PHE A 560 15.77 18.22 -21.34
C PHE A 560 16.99 18.25 -20.42
N LEU A 561 17.40 17.13 -19.83
CA LEU A 561 18.46 17.07 -18.80
C LEU A 561 19.88 16.99 -19.37
N LEU A 562 20.09 16.28 -20.48
CA LEU A 562 21.41 16.17 -21.11
C LEU A 562 22.08 17.50 -21.52
N PRO A 563 21.39 18.50 -22.11
CA PRO A 563 22.05 19.72 -22.57
C PRO A 563 22.79 20.48 -21.46
N PHE A 564 22.38 20.35 -20.20
CA PHE A 564 23.08 20.96 -19.06
C PHE A 564 24.51 20.44 -18.85
N ASN A 565 24.82 19.25 -19.38
CA ASN A 565 26.14 18.62 -19.30
C ASN A 565 26.89 18.72 -20.63
N LEU A 566 26.17 18.76 -21.76
CA LEU A 566 26.76 18.85 -23.10
C LEU A 566 27.14 20.29 -23.50
N ALA A 567 26.46 21.30 -22.92
CA ALA A 567 26.66 22.70 -23.31
C ALA A 567 28.12 23.15 -23.23
N TYR A 568 28.90 22.66 -22.27
CA TYR A 568 30.30 23.05 -22.09
C TYR A 568 31.22 22.66 -23.26
N ARG A 569 30.93 21.54 -23.95
CA ARG A 569 31.71 21.07 -25.12
C ARG A 569 31.17 21.60 -26.45
N ALA A 570 30.03 22.26 -26.46
CA ALA A 570 29.44 22.78 -27.68
C ALA A 570 30.24 24.01 -28.18
N GLU A 571 30.40 24.14 -29.50
CA GLU A 571 31.24 25.18 -30.14
C GLU A 571 30.97 26.61 -29.64
N LYS A 572 29.71 26.93 -29.31
CA LYS A 572 29.28 28.23 -28.79
C LYS A 572 28.71 28.16 -27.37
N GLY A 573 29.05 27.10 -26.63
CA GLY A 573 28.49 26.88 -25.32
C GLY A 573 26.96 26.79 -25.34
N TRP A 574 26.32 27.52 -24.43
CA TRP A 574 24.86 27.66 -24.31
C TRP A 574 24.17 28.33 -25.50
N GLU A 575 24.90 29.10 -26.31
CA GLU A 575 24.36 29.75 -27.51
C GLU A 575 24.24 28.80 -28.72
N SER A 576 24.74 27.58 -28.59
CA SER A 576 24.69 26.58 -29.65
C SER A 576 23.25 26.20 -29.96
N GLY A 577 22.86 26.31 -31.24
CA GLY A 577 21.47 26.07 -31.66
C GLY A 577 20.93 24.69 -31.29
N HIS A 578 21.76 23.64 -31.30
CA HIS A 578 21.35 22.29 -30.90
C HIS A 578 21.10 22.16 -29.39
N ILE A 579 21.82 22.89 -28.53
CA ILE A 579 21.60 22.91 -27.07
C ILE A 579 20.27 23.61 -26.76
N ILE A 580 20.02 24.77 -27.38
CA ILE A 580 18.75 25.49 -27.22
C ILE A 580 17.59 24.64 -27.75
N ALA A 581 17.75 23.99 -28.90
CA ALA A 581 16.75 23.09 -29.45
C ALA A 581 16.42 21.93 -28.49
N MET A 582 17.42 21.28 -27.90
CA MET A 582 17.21 20.22 -26.91
C MET A 582 16.42 20.72 -25.69
N LEU A 583 16.76 21.88 -25.12
CA LEU A 583 16.04 22.43 -23.96
C LEU A 583 14.57 22.74 -24.29
N VAL A 584 14.32 23.43 -25.41
CA VAL A 584 12.97 23.82 -25.83
C VAL A 584 12.13 22.59 -26.20
N VAL A 585 12.67 21.70 -27.03
CA VAL A 585 11.98 20.47 -27.45
C VAL A 585 11.72 19.58 -26.24
N GLY A 586 12.71 19.38 -25.35
CA GLY A 586 12.55 18.59 -24.13
C GLY A 586 11.45 19.16 -23.22
N PHE A 587 11.42 20.47 -23.01
CA PHE A 587 10.36 21.13 -22.23
C PHE A 587 8.97 20.90 -22.83
N PHE A 588 8.81 21.10 -24.14
CA PHE A 588 7.51 20.89 -24.79
C PHE A 588 7.10 19.41 -24.85
N ILE A 589 8.05 18.47 -24.97
CA ILE A 589 7.77 17.03 -24.84
C ILE A 589 7.26 16.71 -23.43
N LEU A 590 7.85 17.28 -22.38
CA LEU A 590 7.40 17.07 -21.00
C LEU A 590 6.02 17.69 -20.72
N VAL A 591 5.75 18.88 -21.26
CA VAL A 591 4.40 19.47 -21.23
C VAL A 591 3.42 18.58 -21.99
N GLY A 592 3.82 18.09 -23.16
CA GLY A 592 3.05 17.15 -23.98
C GLY A 592 2.75 15.84 -23.23
N PHE A 593 3.71 15.29 -22.49
CA PHE A 593 3.53 14.14 -21.60
C PHE A 593 2.46 14.43 -20.55
N GLY A 594 2.53 15.57 -19.85
CA GLY A 594 1.53 15.95 -18.85
C GLY A 594 0.12 16.09 -19.43
N LEU A 595 -0.01 16.67 -20.63
CA LEU A 595 -1.29 16.78 -21.33
C LEU A 595 -1.81 15.42 -21.80
N TYR A 596 -0.93 14.58 -22.36
CA TYR A 596 -1.26 13.23 -22.80
C TYR A 596 -1.75 12.37 -21.63
N GLU A 597 -1.02 12.33 -20.53
CA GLU A 597 -1.38 11.59 -19.32
C GLU A 597 -2.74 12.03 -18.73
N THR A 598 -3.03 13.33 -18.80
CA THR A 598 -4.24 13.89 -18.18
C THR A 598 -5.48 13.73 -19.05
N PHE A 599 -5.35 13.88 -20.37
CA PHE A 599 -6.49 14.01 -21.28
C PHE A 599 -6.61 12.90 -22.33
N VAL A 600 -5.53 12.18 -22.65
CA VAL A 600 -5.47 11.28 -23.81
C VAL A 600 -5.24 9.82 -23.39
N ALA A 601 -4.39 9.58 -22.40
CA ALA A 601 -3.96 8.25 -21.98
C ALA A 601 -5.14 7.43 -21.43
N PRO A 602 -5.49 6.27 -22.04
CA PRO A 602 -6.56 5.41 -21.53
C PRO A 602 -6.21 4.79 -20.17
N VAL A 603 -4.93 4.44 -19.97
CA VAL A 603 -4.40 3.87 -18.74
C VAL A 603 -3.09 4.60 -18.40
N PRO A 604 -3.14 5.72 -17.67
CA PRO A 604 -1.97 6.57 -17.47
C PRO A 604 -0.80 5.85 -16.80
N MET A 605 0.42 6.26 -17.15
CA MET A 605 1.66 5.83 -16.51
C MET A 605 1.67 6.22 -15.02
N LEU A 606 1.26 7.45 -14.69
CA LEU A 606 1.21 7.94 -13.31
C LEU A 606 -0.24 8.01 -12.85
N ASN A 607 -0.62 7.15 -11.91
CA ASN A 607 -1.95 7.22 -11.31
C ASN A 607 -2.06 8.43 -10.37
N LEU A 608 -2.44 9.59 -10.93
CA LEU A 608 -2.58 10.85 -10.19
C LEU A 608 -3.55 10.76 -9.00
N LYS A 609 -4.49 9.80 -9.00
CA LYS A 609 -5.37 9.56 -7.84
C LYS A 609 -4.57 9.08 -6.61
N MET A 610 -3.48 8.32 -6.79
CA MET A 610 -2.60 7.92 -5.67
C MET A 610 -1.86 9.13 -5.08
N LEU A 611 -1.53 10.12 -5.90
CA LEU A 611 -0.95 11.39 -5.50
C LEU A 611 -1.97 12.34 -4.82
N THR A 612 -3.16 11.89 -4.45
CA THR A 612 -4.06 12.64 -3.56
C THR A 612 -3.80 12.35 -2.09
N ASN A 613 -3.18 11.20 -1.78
CA ASN A 613 -2.87 10.82 -0.40
C ASN A 613 -1.59 11.54 0.07
N ARG A 614 -1.73 12.44 1.05
CA ARG A 614 -0.61 13.23 1.58
C ARG A 614 0.58 12.40 2.08
N THR A 615 0.37 11.17 2.55
CA THR A 615 1.47 10.28 2.95
C THR A 615 2.26 9.81 1.73
N ILE A 616 1.58 9.45 0.64
CA ILE A 616 2.22 9.01 -0.61
C ILE A 616 3.00 10.18 -1.21
N ILE A 617 2.38 11.35 -1.36
CA ILE A 617 3.04 12.56 -1.87
C ILE A 617 4.26 12.92 -1.02
N GLY A 618 4.08 13.05 0.30
CA GLY A 618 5.15 13.44 1.21
C GLY A 618 6.32 12.46 1.17
N THR A 619 6.04 11.16 1.02
CA THR A 619 7.08 10.14 0.92
C THR A 619 7.79 10.16 -0.44
N CYS A 620 7.07 10.36 -1.52
CA CYS A 620 7.65 10.48 -2.86
C CYS A 620 8.54 11.71 -3.00
N LEU A 621 8.08 12.87 -2.51
CA LEU A 621 8.87 14.11 -2.50
C LEU A 621 10.09 14.00 -1.58
N MET A 622 9.96 13.31 -0.44
CA MET A 622 11.10 12.96 0.41
C MET A 622 12.13 12.14 -0.37
N ASN A 623 11.69 11.10 -1.09
CA ASN A 623 12.58 10.26 -1.89
C ASN A 623 13.27 11.06 -2.99
N ALA A 624 12.52 11.86 -3.77
CA ALA A 624 13.09 12.74 -4.79
C ALA A 624 14.16 13.68 -4.21
N THR A 625 13.85 14.33 -3.09
CA THR A 625 14.76 15.27 -2.43
C THR A 625 16.02 14.56 -1.93
N TYR A 626 15.87 13.37 -1.33
CA TYR A 626 16.96 12.52 -0.89
C TYR A 626 17.89 12.11 -2.04
N GLN A 627 17.31 11.64 -3.15
CA GLN A 627 18.07 11.22 -4.32
C GLN A 627 18.77 12.41 -4.99
N ILE A 628 18.10 13.54 -5.19
CA ILE A 628 18.72 14.76 -5.73
C ILE A 628 19.89 15.19 -4.81
N GLY A 629 19.64 15.25 -3.50
CA GLY A 629 20.63 15.68 -2.51
C GLY A 629 21.89 14.82 -2.49
N TYR A 630 21.75 13.50 -2.65
CA TYR A 630 22.88 12.55 -2.71
C TYR A 630 23.64 12.64 -4.04
N TYR A 631 22.94 12.54 -5.17
CA TYR A 631 23.57 12.50 -6.49
C TYR A 631 24.10 13.85 -6.96
N CYS A 632 23.72 14.97 -6.33
CA CYS A 632 24.35 16.28 -6.53
C CYS A 632 25.87 16.28 -6.29
N TRP A 633 26.41 15.32 -5.54
CA TRP A 633 27.85 15.30 -5.21
C TRP A 633 28.50 13.92 -5.24
N ALA A 634 27.74 12.82 -5.17
CA ALA A 634 28.28 11.47 -4.99
C ALA A 634 29.18 10.99 -6.15
N ASN A 635 28.82 11.35 -7.39
CA ASN A 635 29.41 10.77 -8.61
C ASN A 635 30.93 10.99 -8.77
N TYR A 636 31.45 12.12 -8.27
CA TYR A 636 32.89 12.42 -8.31
C TYR A 636 33.58 12.22 -6.94
N PHE A 637 32.89 11.66 -5.95
CA PHE A 637 33.40 11.60 -4.58
C PHE A 637 34.63 10.69 -4.46
N THR A 638 34.64 9.54 -5.15
CA THR A 638 35.79 8.63 -5.16
C THR A 638 37.00 9.28 -5.83
N SER A 639 36.81 9.99 -6.94
CA SER A 639 37.87 10.78 -7.58
C SER A 639 38.42 11.85 -6.64
N PHE A 640 37.55 12.59 -5.95
CA PHE A 640 37.96 13.59 -4.96
C PHE A 640 38.82 12.97 -3.85
N LEU A 641 38.41 11.84 -3.28
CA LEU A 641 39.18 11.19 -2.21
C LEU A 641 40.59 10.82 -2.69
N GLN A 642 40.71 10.23 -3.88
CA GLN A 642 42.03 9.84 -4.41
C GLN A 642 42.90 11.04 -4.76
N VAL A 643 42.33 12.08 -5.35
CA VAL A 643 43.08 13.26 -5.81
C VAL A 643 43.46 14.16 -4.63
N VAL A 644 42.50 14.48 -3.76
CA VAL A 644 42.65 15.43 -2.67
C VAL A 644 43.23 14.78 -1.43
N ASN A 645 42.75 13.59 -1.05
CA ASN A 645 43.18 12.92 0.17
C ASN A 645 44.29 11.90 -0.05
N ASN A 646 44.74 11.69 -1.29
CA ASN A 646 45.83 10.78 -1.65
C ASN A 646 45.64 9.36 -1.10
N VAL A 647 44.41 8.85 -1.20
CA VAL A 647 44.07 7.48 -0.83
C VAL A 647 44.06 6.58 -2.06
N THR A 648 44.27 5.28 -1.88
CA THR A 648 44.18 4.30 -2.97
C THR A 648 42.74 4.13 -3.46
N MET A 649 42.57 3.41 -4.58
CA MET A 649 41.24 3.07 -5.09
C MET A 649 40.44 2.27 -4.07
N ALA A 650 41.06 1.27 -3.43
CA ALA A 650 40.40 0.47 -2.40
C ALA A 650 40.00 1.33 -1.19
N GLU A 651 40.87 2.21 -0.73
CA GLU A 651 40.61 3.10 0.42
C GLU A 651 39.49 4.12 0.12
N ALA A 652 39.50 4.74 -1.07
CA ALA A 652 38.41 5.62 -1.52
C ALA A 652 37.07 4.87 -1.56
N GLY A 653 37.11 3.62 -2.04
CA GLY A 653 35.98 2.71 -2.03
C GLY A 653 35.49 2.37 -0.62
N TYR A 654 36.38 2.14 0.35
CA TYR A 654 36.02 1.90 1.75
C TYR A 654 35.34 3.11 2.38
N ILE A 655 35.88 4.31 2.18
CA ILE A 655 35.29 5.56 2.68
C ILE A 655 33.90 5.76 2.07
N SER A 656 33.75 5.56 0.76
CA SER A 656 32.46 5.67 0.07
C SER A 656 31.46 4.60 0.51
N SER A 657 31.96 3.41 0.89
CA SER A 657 31.14 2.29 1.36
C SER A 657 30.80 2.33 2.85
N THR A 658 31.22 3.38 3.58
CA THR A 658 30.82 3.62 4.99
C THR A 658 29.31 3.50 5.17
N PHE A 659 28.54 3.97 4.18
CA PHE A 659 27.09 3.84 4.14
C PHE A 659 26.62 2.39 4.24
N GLY A 660 27.17 1.48 3.42
CA GLY A 660 26.77 0.07 3.42
C GLY A 660 27.01 -0.62 4.76
N VAL A 661 28.10 -0.26 5.45
CA VAL A 661 28.46 -0.83 6.75
C VAL A 661 27.53 -0.33 7.86
N VAL A 662 27.37 0.99 7.96
CA VAL A 662 26.58 1.63 9.02
C VAL A 662 25.08 1.34 8.84
N SER A 663 24.58 1.42 7.60
CA SER A 663 23.17 1.13 7.31
C SER A 663 22.82 -0.33 7.59
N GLY A 664 23.70 -1.30 7.30
CA GLY A 664 23.46 -2.72 7.53
C GLY A 664 22.98 -3.04 8.95
N PHE A 665 23.61 -2.47 9.97
CA PHE A 665 23.18 -2.63 11.37
C PHE A 665 21.97 -1.77 11.73
N LEU A 666 21.95 -0.51 11.28
CA LEU A 666 20.88 0.43 11.63
C LEU A 666 19.53 0.05 11.03
N LEU A 667 19.50 -0.57 9.85
CA LEU A 667 18.27 -1.04 9.21
C LEU A 667 17.53 -2.02 10.12
N PHE A 668 18.22 -2.93 10.82
CA PHE A 668 17.59 -3.82 11.80
C PHE A 668 17.06 -3.06 13.02
N ILE A 669 17.80 -2.07 13.52
CA ILE A 669 17.37 -1.24 14.66
C ILE A 669 16.11 -0.45 14.28
N VAL A 670 16.08 0.13 13.08
CA VAL A 670 14.94 0.88 12.54
C VAL A 670 13.73 -0.04 12.34
N GLY A 671 13.92 -1.18 11.67
CA GLY A 671 12.88 -2.18 11.46
C GLY A 671 12.29 -2.69 12.77
N TYR A 672 13.13 -3.00 13.76
CA TYR A 672 12.70 -3.44 15.10
C TYR A 672 11.98 -2.32 15.86
N SER A 673 12.44 -1.08 15.74
CA SER A 673 11.81 0.09 16.35
C SER A 673 10.38 0.31 15.81
N ILE A 674 10.19 0.18 14.49
CA ILE A 674 8.86 0.23 13.86
C ILE A 674 8.00 -0.94 14.32
N HIS A 675 8.55 -2.15 14.37
CA HIS A 675 7.84 -3.34 14.86
C HIS A 675 7.29 -3.13 16.28
N LYS A 676 8.13 -2.61 17.19
CA LYS A 676 7.79 -2.45 18.61
C LYS A 676 6.81 -1.30 18.84
N THR A 677 7.04 -0.16 18.20
CA THR A 677 6.23 1.05 18.43
C THR A 677 4.95 1.09 17.60
N GLY A 678 4.92 0.39 16.45
CA GLY A 678 3.85 0.46 15.47
C GLY A 678 3.81 1.77 14.69
N TYR A 679 4.72 2.72 14.92
CA TYR A 679 4.76 4.03 14.27
C TYR A 679 6.15 4.30 13.71
N PHE A 680 6.21 4.87 12.51
CA PHE A 680 7.48 5.18 11.84
C PHE A 680 7.83 6.67 11.81
N LYS A 681 6.85 7.58 11.97
CA LYS A 681 7.08 9.02 11.72
C LYS A 681 8.13 9.65 12.65
N TRP A 682 8.18 9.22 13.90
CA TRP A 682 9.11 9.79 14.89
C TRP A 682 10.58 9.59 14.53
N LEU A 683 10.90 8.53 13.76
CA LEU A 683 12.25 8.27 13.28
C LEU A 683 12.71 9.36 12.31
N LEU A 684 11.80 9.96 11.53
CA LEU A 684 12.12 11.06 10.62
C LEU A 684 12.57 12.32 11.35
N TYR A 685 12.07 12.56 12.57
CA TYR A 685 12.51 13.69 13.40
C TYR A 685 13.96 13.56 13.86
N ILE A 686 14.51 12.34 13.85
CA ILE A 686 15.93 12.07 14.12
C ILE A 686 16.72 12.09 12.81
N ALA A 687 16.19 11.45 11.78
CA ALA A 687 16.86 11.27 10.49
C ALA A 687 17.15 12.59 9.76
N VAL A 688 16.17 13.50 9.71
CA VAL A 688 16.32 14.76 8.96
C VAL A 688 17.43 15.64 9.53
N PRO A 689 17.45 15.96 10.85
CA PRO A 689 18.51 16.79 11.41
C PRO A 689 19.90 16.14 11.31
N ILE A 690 20.02 14.83 11.58
CA ILE A 690 21.34 14.18 11.54
C ILE A 690 21.89 14.07 10.12
N TYR A 691 21.03 13.85 9.13
CA TYR A 691 21.44 13.84 7.73
C TYR A 691 21.89 15.23 7.28
N LEU A 692 21.11 16.27 7.58
CA LEU A 692 21.45 17.66 7.27
C LEU A 692 22.75 18.08 7.96
N LEU A 693 22.97 17.67 9.20
CA LEU A 693 24.23 17.89 9.91
C LEU A 693 25.41 17.21 9.19
N GLY A 694 25.28 15.92 8.87
CA GLY A 694 26.32 15.17 8.17
C GLY A 694 26.69 15.80 6.83
N GLN A 695 25.70 16.11 6.00
CA GLN A 695 25.94 16.71 4.69
C GLN A 695 26.41 18.17 4.80
N GLY A 696 25.89 18.94 5.76
CA GLY A 696 26.32 20.33 5.99
C GLY A 696 27.77 20.43 6.47
N LEU A 697 28.21 19.52 7.35
CA LEU A 697 29.60 19.45 7.78
C LEU A 697 30.55 19.07 6.64
N MET A 698 30.08 18.28 5.65
CA MET A 698 30.89 17.98 4.46
C MET A 698 31.22 19.24 3.65
N ILE A 699 30.44 20.32 3.72
CA ILE A 699 30.77 21.59 3.04
C ILE A 699 32.11 22.12 3.57
N TYR A 700 32.34 22.02 4.88
CA TYR A 700 33.53 22.53 5.54
C TYR A 700 34.72 21.58 5.44
N PHE A 701 34.50 20.28 5.63
CA PHE A 701 35.59 19.28 5.70
C PHE A 701 36.06 18.76 4.33
N ARG A 702 35.39 19.11 3.23
CA ARG A 702 35.72 18.62 1.88
C ARG A 702 36.71 19.54 1.16
N THR A 703 37.82 19.82 1.83
CA THR A 703 38.96 20.58 1.32
C THR A 703 40.26 19.81 1.52
N ALA A 704 41.32 20.19 0.80
CA ALA A 704 42.64 19.57 0.92
C ALA A 704 43.28 19.70 2.31
N SER A 705 42.78 20.60 3.16
CA SER A 705 43.36 20.92 4.46
C SER A 705 43.01 19.92 5.57
N PHE A 706 41.99 19.08 5.39
CA PHE A 706 41.49 18.19 6.43
C PHE A 706 41.80 16.72 6.16
N ALA A 707 42.04 15.98 7.25
CA ALA A 707 42.25 14.55 7.19
C ALA A 707 40.97 13.80 6.75
N PRO A 708 41.09 12.65 6.06
CA PRO A 708 39.96 11.86 5.58
C PRO A 708 38.99 11.42 6.70
N GLY A 709 39.47 11.31 7.94
CA GLY A 709 38.66 10.90 9.09
C GLY A 709 37.44 11.78 9.35
N TYR A 710 37.52 13.09 9.08
CA TYR A 710 36.36 13.99 9.20
C TYR A 710 35.29 13.71 8.16
N LEU A 711 35.69 13.29 6.95
CA LEU A 711 34.76 12.85 5.91
C LEU A 711 34.09 11.54 6.29
N ILE A 712 34.82 10.60 6.89
CA ILE A 712 34.25 9.36 7.43
C ILE A 712 33.20 9.67 8.52
N MET A 713 33.51 10.59 9.45
CA MET A 713 32.53 11.04 10.46
C MET A 713 31.26 11.59 9.81
N CYS A 714 31.39 12.45 8.80
CA CYS A 714 30.23 12.98 8.09
C CYS A 714 29.43 11.88 7.39
N GLN A 715 30.11 10.91 6.77
CA GLN A 715 29.48 9.74 6.16
C GLN A 715 28.72 8.91 7.20
N VAL A 716 29.22 8.75 8.42
CA VAL A 716 28.49 8.05 9.49
C VAL A 716 27.17 8.78 9.81
N PHE A 717 27.19 10.11 9.92
CA PHE A 717 25.96 10.90 10.19
C PHE A 717 24.94 10.81 9.05
N THR A 718 25.38 10.94 7.79
CA THR A 718 24.49 10.78 6.63
C THR A 718 23.98 9.35 6.51
N SER A 719 24.78 8.35 6.89
CA SER A 719 24.36 6.94 6.90
C SER A 719 23.26 6.66 7.90
N ILE A 720 23.31 7.27 9.09
CA ILE A 720 22.25 7.12 10.10
C ILE A 720 20.92 7.66 9.57
N GLY A 721 20.91 8.87 9.00
CA GLY A 721 19.71 9.45 8.42
C GLY A 721 19.21 8.69 7.19
N GLY A 722 20.12 8.31 6.28
CA GLY A 722 19.78 7.61 5.05
C GLY A 722 19.22 6.21 5.28
N ALA A 723 19.75 5.45 6.24
CA ALA A 723 19.20 4.14 6.62
C ALA A 723 17.74 4.25 7.10
N ILE A 724 17.42 5.30 7.88
CA ILE A 724 16.05 5.56 8.31
C ILE A 724 15.17 5.91 7.11
N PHE A 725 15.64 6.76 6.20
CA PHE A 725 14.89 7.13 5.00
C PHE A 725 14.52 5.91 4.15
N ILE A 726 15.46 5.00 3.90
CA ILE A 726 15.24 3.79 3.08
C ILE A 726 14.04 2.98 3.61
N ILE A 727 14.04 2.61 4.89
CA ILE A 727 12.94 1.79 5.45
C ILE A 727 11.65 2.60 5.58
N VAL A 728 11.74 3.82 6.12
CA VAL A 728 10.54 4.60 6.44
C VAL A 728 9.79 4.96 5.17
N GLN A 729 10.47 5.28 4.07
CA GLN A 729 9.81 5.61 2.81
C GLN A 729 9.03 4.41 2.26
N GLN A 730 9.65 3.22 2.21
CA GLN A 730 8.97 2.00 1.75
C GLN A 730 7.78 1.63 2.65
N VAL A 731 7.96 1.63 3.97
CA VAL A 731 6.89 1.29 4.92
C VAL A 731 5.75 2.33 4.86
N ALA A 732 6.05 3.62 4.70
CA ALA A 732 5.06 4.68 4.68
C ALA A 732 4.12 4.59 3.46
N VAL A 733 4.66 4.35 2.25
CA VAL A 733 3.82 4.17 1.06
C VAL A 733 2.98 2.90 1.14
N LEU A 734 3.58 1.81 1.63
CA LEU A 734 2.90 0.51 1.76
C LEU A 734 1.84 0.48 2.87
N ALA A 735 1.96 1.34 3.88
CA ALA A 735 0.95 1.50 4.93
C ALA A 735 -0.22 2.40 4.49
N ALA A 736 -0.09 3.10 3.36
CA ALA A 736 -1.07 4.06 2.86
C ALA A 736 -1.99 3.50 1.75
N VAL A 737 -1.77 2.26 1.30
CA VAL A 737 -2.51 1.61 0.21
C VAL A 737 -2.90 0.16 0.54
N ASP A 738 -3.92 -0.33 -0.14
CA ASP A 738 -4.36 -1.72 -0.09
C ASP A 738 -3.36 -2.67 -0.78
N HIS A 739 -3.42 -3.96 -0.44
CA HIS A 739 -2.46 -4.97 -0.89
C HIS A 739 -2.33 -5.07 -2.42
N GLN A 740 -3.44 -4.93 -3.13
CA GLN A 740 -3.51 -5.03 -4.59
C GLN A 740 -2.69 -3.95 -5.31
N ARG A 741 -2.29 -2.89 -4.61
CA ARG A 741 -1.58 -1.73 -5.17
C ARG A 741 -0.13 -1.64 -4.69
N VAL A 742 0.41 -2.70 -4.09
CA VAL A 742 1.78 -2.75 -3.56
C VAL A 742 2.82 -2.53 -4.66
N ALA A 743 2.74 -3.27 -5.77
CA ALA A 743 3.68 -3.11 -6.88
C ALA A 743 3.58 -1.72 -7.53
N ALA A 744 2.36 -1.22 -7.76
CA ALA A 744 2.13 0.10 -8.33
C ALA A 744 2.66 1.25 -7.46
N VAL A 745 2.43 1.23 -6.13
CA VAL A 745 2.89 2.32 -5.25
C VAL A 745 4.41 2.30 -5.05
N LEU A 746 5.02 1.11 -4.99
CA LEU A 746 6.47 0.98 -5.00
C LEU A 746 7.04 1.44 -6.34
N GLY A 747 6.40 1.08 -7.45
CA GLY A 747 6.79 1.53 -8.79
C GLY A 747 6.84 3.06 -8.86
N LEU A 748 5.80 3.73 -8.37
CA LEU A 748 5.77 5.19 -8.26
C LEU A 748 6.93 5.75 -7.41
N LEU A 749 7.21 5.16 -6.25
CA LEU A 749 8.30 5.57 -5.38
C LEU A 749 9.66 5.46 -6.11
N PHE A 750 9.88 4.37 -6.84
CA PHE A 750 11.09 4.11 -7.61
C PHE A 750 11.21 5.04 -8.83
N VAL A 751 10.14 5.28 -9.59
CA VAL A 751 10.13 6.26 -10.71
C VAL A 751 10.59 7.63 -10.21
N ILE A 752 9.99 8.11 -9.12
CA ILE A 752 10.29 9.43 -8.57
C ILE A 752 11.72 9.47 -8.02
N GLY A 753 12.18 8.39 -7.38
CA GLY A 753 13.55 8.27 -6.88
C GLY A 753 14.60 8.30 -7.99
N SER A 754 14.44 7.48 -9.03
CA SER A 754 15.37 7.45 -10.19
C SER A 754 15.34 8.76 -10.98
N THR A 755 14.16 9.38 -11.14
CA THR A 755 14.07 10.72 -11.73
C THR A 755 14.84 11.75 -10.90
N GLY A 756 14.75 11.67 -9.57
CA GLY A 756 15.55 12.49 -8.66
C GLY A 756 17.06 12.25 -8.80
N GLY A 757 17.49 11.00 -9.04
CA GLY A 757 18.88 10.66 -9.32
C GLY A 757 19.41 11.29 -10.61
N ALA A 758 18.62 11.25 -11.68
CA ALA A 758 18.94 11.91 -12.94
C ALA A 758 19.05 13.43 -12.77
N ILE A 759 18.13 14.07 -12.04
CA ILE A 759 18.18 15.50 -11.74
C ILE A 759 19.43 15.84 -10.91
N GLY A 760 19.71 15.06 -9.86
CA GLY A 760 20.90 15.25 -9.02
C GLY A 760 22.20 15.13 -9.82
N SER A 761 22.31 14.11 -10.66
CA SER A 761 23.46 13.92 -11.58
C SER A 761 23.57 15.06 -12.60
N THR A 762 22.45 15.61 -13.07
CA THR A 762 22.42 16.77 -13.97
C THR A 762 22.98 18.01 -13.28
N VAL A 763 22.54 18.29 -12.05
CA VAL A 763 23.05 19.41 -11.23
C VAL A 763 24.53 19.23 -10.90
N SER A 764 24.92 18.01 -10.52
CA SER A 764 26.31 17.62 -10.25
C SER A 764 27.23 17.98 -11.42
N GLY A 765 26.90 17.54 -12.63
CA GLY A 765 27.74 17.79 -13.80
C GLY A 765 27.68 19.23 -14.29
N ALA A 766 26.53 19.90 -14.20
CA ALA A 766 26.44 21.33 -14.51
C ALA A 766 27.34 22.17 -13.58
N ILE A 767 27.35 21.88 -12.27
CA ILE A 767 28.26 22.54 -11.32
C ILE A 767 29.71 22.19 -11.65
N TRP A 768 30.01 20.91 -11.89
CA TRP A 768 31.36 20.44 -12.21
C TRP A 768 31.96 21.17 -13.42
N SER A 769 31.27 21.15 -14.56
CA SER A 769 31.76 21.78 -15.80
C SER A 769 31.97 23.29 -15.68
N ASN A 770 31.15 23.98 -14.87
CA ASN A 770 31.25 25.43 -14.69
C ASN A 770 32.20 25.85 -13.54
N THR A 771 32.73 24.90 -12.76
CA THR A 771 33.58 25.22 -11.60
C THR A 771 34.96 24.58 -11.66
N PHE A 772 35.06 23.32 -12.06
CA PHE A 772 36.32 22.58 -12.02
C PHE A 772 37.32 23.07 -13.07
N SER A 773 36.96 23.08 -14.36
CA SER A 773 37.86 23.55 -15.43
C SER A 773 38.28 25.02 -15.27
N PRO A 774 37.37 25.97 -14.96
CA PRO A 774 37.78 27.35 -14.68
C PRO A 774 38.65 27.49 -13.42
N ALA A 775 38.48 26.63 -12.42
CA ALA A 775 39.35 26.62 -11.25
C ALA A 775 40.73 26.03 -11.58
N LEU A 776 40.81 25.01 -12.43
CA LEU A 776 42.08 24.48 -12.93
C LEU A 776 42.87 25.56 -13.69
N GLU A 777 42.22 26.28 -14.62
CA GLU A 777 42.86 27.37 -15.36
C GLU A 777 43.41 28.46 -14.43
N ARG A 778 42.70 28.74 -13.32
CA ARG A 778 43.13 29.74 -12.33
C ARG A 778 44.31 29.28 -11.47
N TYR A 779 44.35 28.00 -11.10
CA TYR A 779 45.31 27.51 -10.09
C TYR A 779 46.52 26.81 -10.69
N LEU A 780 46.43 26.27 -11.91
CA LEU A 780 47.54 25.58 -12.56
C LEU A 780 48.70 26.55 -12.83
N PRO A 781 49.95 26.11 -12.61
CA PRO A 781 51.12 26.88 -13.01
C PRO A 781 51.23 26.94 -14.55
N GLU A 782 51.90 27.96 -15.08
CA GLU A 782 51.94 28.26 -16.53
C GLU A 782 52.45 27.08 -17.38
N ASP A 783 53.39 26.29 -16.85
CA ASP A 783 53.95 25.10 -17.49
C ASP A 783 52.97 23.92 -17.58
N ALA A 784 51.97 23.89 -16.72
CA ALA A 784 50.94 22.84 -16.71
C ALA A 784 49.67 23.22 -17.49
N LEU A 785 49.51 24.48 -17.90
CA LEU A 785 48.33 24.96 -18.63
C LEU A 785 48.17 24.29 -20.01
N GLU A 786 49.27 23.90 -20.67
CA GLU A 786 49.21 23.16 -21.94
C GLU A 786 48.50 21.80 -21.79
N ASN A 787 48.58 21.20 -20.60
CA ASN A 787 47.94 19.93 -20.28
C ASN A 787 46.54 20.09 -19.66
N LEU A 788 45.98 21.30 -19.61
CA LEU A 788 44.72 21.59 -18.92
C LEU A 788 43.57 20.64 -19.34
N THR A 789 43.42 20.40 -20.64
CA THR A 789 42.38 19.50 -21.16
C THR A 789 42.63 18.06 -20.69
N THR A 790 43.84 17.54 -20.84
CA THR A 790 44.19 16.18 -20.40
C THR A 790 43.98 16.02 -18.89
N ILE A 791 44.43 17.00 -18.09
CA ILE A 791 44.22 17.03 -16.63
C ILE A 791 42.73 17.06 -16.29
N ALA A 792 41.90 17.79 -17.04
CA ALA A 792 40.47 17.89 -16.76
C ALA A 792 39.68 16.60 -17.07
N TYR A 793 40.13 15.78 -18.02
CA TYR A 793 39.38 14.63 -18.55
C TYR A 793 39.97 13.25 -18.18
N ASP A 794 41.19 13.19 -17.64
CA ASP A 794 41.84 11.95 -17.25
C ASP A 794 42.29 11.95 -15.77
N LEU A 795 41.61 11.13 -14.96
CA LEU A 795 41.94 10.88 -13.55
C LEU A 795 43.34 10.27 -13.39
N GLN A 796 43.82 9.45 -14.32
CA GLN A 796 45.16 8.86 -14.22
C GLN A 796 46.25 9.93 -14.37
N THR A 797 46.10 10.81 -15.35
CA THR A 797 46.95 11.99 -15.49
C THR A 797 46.96 12.83 -14.21
N GLN A 798 45.80 13.10 -13.61
CA GLN A 798 45.72 13.82 -12.33
C GLN A 798 46.52 13.12 -11.22
N LEU A 799 46.45 11.79 -11.13
CA LEU A 799 47.13 10.97 -10.12
C LEU A 799 48.63 10.78 -10.38
N SER A 800 49.10 10.96 -11.62
CA SER A 800 50.53 10.81 -11.97
C SER A 800 51.42 11.94 -11.43
N TYR A 801 50.85 13.11 -11.12
CA TYR A 801 51.60 14.22 -10.54
C TYR A 801 51.96 13.95 -9.08
N GLU A 802 53.22 14.17 -8.72
CA GLU A 802 53.74 13.93 -7.37
C GLU A 802 53.00 14.75 -6.32
N VAL A 803 52.69 14.11 -5.19
CA VAL A 803 52.00 14.75 -4.05
C VAL A 803 52.88 15.85 -3.47
N GLY A 804 52.32 17.06 -3.39
CA GLY A 804 53.05 18.26 -2.94
C GLY A 804 53.69 19.08 -4.07
N SER A 805 53.66 18.60 -5.31
CA SER A 805 54.01 19.44 -6.48
C SER A 805 53.01 20.58 -6.67
N ALA A 806 53.45 21.70 -7.27
CA ALA A 806 52.59 22.86 -7.52
C ALA A 806 51.36 22.49 -8.36
N THR A 807 51.54 21.68 -9.40
CA THR A 807 50.46 21.16 -10.25
C THR A 807 49.49 20.29 -9.48
N ARG A 808 49.98 19.38 -8.61
CA ARG A 808 49.10 18.54 -7.79
C ARG A 808 48.29 19.36 -6.80
N ILE A 809 48.90 20.33 -6.12
CA ILE A 809 48.20 21.23 -5.18
C ILE A 809 47.11 22.03 -5.91
N ALA A 810 47.42 22.56 -7.10
CA ALA A 810 46.46 23.27 -7.93
C ALA A 810 45.24 22.42 -8.30
N ILE A 811 45.47 21.15 -8.68
CA ILE A 811 44.39 20.19 -8.96
C ILE A 811 43.55 19.94 -7.70
N GLN A 812 44.19 19.77 -6.53
CA GLN A 812 43.50 19.53 -5.26
C GLN A 812 42.60 20.70 -4.84
N GLU A 813 43.07 21.93 -5.05
CA GLU A 813 42.28 23.14 -4.79
C GLU A 813 41.10 23.29 -5.77
N ALA A 814 41.30 22.96 -7.05
CA ALA A 814 40.21 22.95 -8.03
C ALA A 814 39.13 21.92 -7.68
N TYR A 815 39.51 20.71 -7.25
CA TYR A 815 38.58 19.70 -6.77
C TYR A 815 37.80 20.17 -5.54
N SER A 816 38.51 20.73 -4.55
CA SER A 816 37.89 21.26 -3.32
C SER A 816 36.87 22.34 -3.65
N TYR A 817 37.22 23.27 -4.54
CA TYR A 817 36.35 24.36 -4.98
C TYR A 817 35.04 23.87 -5.62
N ALA A 818 35.12 22.86 -6.50
CA ALA A 818 33.95 22.28 -7.16
C ALA A 818 33.10 21.46 -6.17
N GLN A 819 33.73 20.55 -5.42
CA GLN A 819 33.05 19.63 -4.53
C GLN A 819 32.30 20.32 -3.38
N THR A 820 32.87 21.38 -2.79
CA THR A 820 32.17 22.15 -1.75
C THR A 820 30.85 22.75 -2.26
N ARG A 821 30.81 23.23 -3.51
CA ARG A 821 29.58 23.79 -4.12
C ARG A 821 28.54 22.72 -4.43
N MET A 822 28.99 21.56 -4.91
CA MET A 822 28.13 20.41 -5.17
C MET A 822 27.44 19.92 -3.90
N VAL A 823 28.19 19.82 -2.78
CA VAL A 823 27.61 19.49 -1.47
C VAL A 823 26.64 20.57 -1.02
N ALA A 824 27.01 21.84 -1.13
CA ALA A 824 26.15 22.95 -0.71
C ALA A 824 24.80 22.94 -1.46
N ALA A 825 24.81 22.69 -2.78
CA ALA A 825 23.60 22.52 -3.56
C ALA A 825 22.75 21.33 -3.06
N GLY A 826 23.38 20.19 -2.81
CA GLY A 826 22.72 19.01 -2.25
C GLY A 826 22.10 19.26 -0.87
N THR A 827 22.83 19.92 0.04
CA THR A 827 22.33 20.28 1.39
C THR A 827 21.16 21.26 1.31
N GLY A 828 21.20 22.24 0.41
CA GLY A 828 20.11 23.18 0.19
C GLY A 828 18.82 22.48 -0.23
N VAL A 829 18.91 21.53 -1.17
CA VAL A 829 17.77 20.69 -1.57
C VAL A 829 17.27 19.86 -0.40
N MET A 830 18.17 19.24 0.37
CA MET A 830 17.81 18.41 1.52
C MET A 830 17.01 19.14 2.60
N ALA A 831 17.10 20.47 2.72
CA ALA A 831 16.29 21.24 3.66
C ALA A 831 14.77 21.06 3.44
N LEU A 832 14.34 20.76 2.21
CA LEU A 832 12.93 20.53 1.88
C LEU A 832 12.35 19.28 2.58
N THR A 833 13.20 18.33 3.00
CA THR A 833 12.76 17.13 3.75
C THR A 833 12.06 17.46 5.08
N ILE A 834 12.33 18.64 5.66
CA ILE A 834 11.61 19.15 6.83
C ILE A 834 10.12 19.31 6.50
N VAL A 835 9.80 19.91 5.36
CA VAL A 835 8.41 20.13 4.89
C VAL A 835 7.74 18.79 4.60
N TRP A 836 8.44 17.89 3.90
CA TRP A 836 7.91 16.58 3.54
C TRP A 836 7.60 15.70 4.76
N THR A 837 8.43 15.79 5.81
CA THR A 837 8.20 15.11 7.08
C THR A 837 6.88 15.54 7.74
N LEU A 838 6.53 16.83 7.63
CA LEU A 838 5.28 17.34 8.19
C LEU A 838 4.05 16.77 7.45
N MET A 839 4.14 16.60 6.13
CA MET A 839 3.06 16.05 5.29
C MET A 839 2.73 14.58 5.57
N ILE A 840 3.75 13.77 5.87
CA ILE A 840 3.60 12.33 6.12
C ILE A 840 2.72 12.06 7.35
N ARG A 841 1.68 11.22 7.23
CA ARG A 841 0.84 10.84 8.38
C ARG A 841 1.57 9.86 9.30
N ASN A 842 1.33 9.99 10.60
CA ASN A 842 1.79 8.99 11.56
C ASN A 842 0.82 7.79 11.58
N ILE A 843 0.99 6.86 10.64
CA ILE A 843 0.13 5.68 10.50
C ILE A 843 0.58 4.60 11.48
N ASN A 844 -0.37 3.93 12.15
CA ASN A 844 -0.08 2.79 13.02
C ASN A 844 -0.04 1.50 12.19
N VAL A 845 1.15 1.02 11.84
CA VAL A 845 1.34 -0.18 11.00
C VAL A 845 0.90 -1.47 11.69
N ALA A 846 0.74 -1.49 13.01
CA ALA A 846 0.23 -2.64 13.75
C ALA A 846 -1.29 -2.82 13.62
N LYS A 847 -2.02 -1.78 13.18
CA LYS A 847 -3.47 -1.81 12.97
C LYS A 847 -3.88 -1.97 11.50
N VAL A 848 -2.91 -2.05 10.59
CA VAL A 848 -3.14 -2.17 9.15
C VAL A 848 -3.15 -3.66 8.78
N ASN A 849 -4.34 -4.21 8.54
CA ASN A 849 -4.52 -5.61 8.13
C ASN A 849 -4.42 -5.77 6.61
N ASN A 850 -3.26 -5.43 6.02
CA ASN A 850 -3.10 -5.47 4.55
C ASN A 850 -2.37 -6.72 4.03
N THR A 851 -1.93 -7.68 4.85
CA THR A 851 -1.36 -8.95 4.33
C THR A 851 -1.55 -10.14 5.27
N LYS A 852 -1.88 -11.31 4.70
CA LYS A 852 -1.84 -12.64 5.35
C LYS A 852 -0.42 -13.26 5.35
N GLY A 853 0.64 -12.44 5.31
CA GLY A 853 2.04 -12.91 5.25
C GLY A 853 2.42 -13.80 6.45
N THR A 854 3.23 -14.83 6.23
CA THR A 854 3.39 -15.96 7.17
C THR A 854 4.71 -16.02 7.96
N LEU A 855 5.81 -15.37 7.53
CA LEU A 855 7.11 -15.51 8.23
C LEU A 855 7.50 -14.41 9.21
N PHE A 856 6.90 -13.23 9.12
CA PHE A 856 7.22 -12.12 10.00
C PHE A 856 5.97 -11.57 10.65
#